data_AF-A0A933Y393-F1
#
_entry.id   AF-A0A933Y393-F1
#
_cell.length_a   1.000
_cell.length_b   1.000
_cell.length_c   1.000
_cell.angle_alpha   90.00
_cell.angle_beta   90.00
_cell.angle_gamma   90.00
#
_symmetry.space_group_name_H-M   'P 1'
#
loop_
_entity.id
_entity.type
_entity.pdbx_description
1 polymer ?
#
loop_
_entity_poly.entity_id
_entity_poly.type
_entity_poly.pdbx_seq_one_letter_code
_entity_poly.pdbx_strand_id
1 'polypeptide(L)'
;MIATLCVCLSLFAQADPARDLKSKNVEERLAAVDALAAEGPDKADKLLLGALHDRDWEVVERAVIALGGHGTKAAVPELVDLAVEAPIERMRVAAARALLAIDATRASADLAKLLNGKRADRALVALGILAAGKVDPRAEDAVTKAWLKAKKAKVPSDAALAAGALAASDPKTRGESFFAALESPSLAVRAAALDSIAYAPSARDAGLLYRRLLEPTALDPVIERRLIRAFAAVANRCEGSFEGGTPSGSPSSPGTGPGGGGATMTWERAFQVLGEAADPRVVARGVRQATAIVRSKEVPDATRAAARAAIDGALSHKSVAVRAAAAHAVGEIGDDELAKRVRGLIASDPEARVRHVALRVAVERLGVRDPETLTATLGRLRDDADPFVREEAAVALGVESLQKAAEPLAHALADPQWTVVACAAVSLGKTREDAALAPLTKLAESADWRLRGSAIAGLSHWNRAACVPRMIEAVGDADTAIARLAHEFFLRASGVRLPAEVEVWRKWWAENESKVTFKPTAELRARMEKYGYGSPDYQETYADLDVIVFAGRPGGDNIQNLLGRLGVVHRMTEANRLVGDAVHPDAVYVANCPGEIEPKDAERLQWFVRTGGYLFASCWALHETVERVYPGVVRKYETKSEVQDDVPGACVAPESPYVQGVFREATVPIFKLEGAHLIEVVDPERCQVLVDSPICAERWGSGELAVWFRAGHGLILDSVNHFDLQGFEAVVGLKTPEDRIAFAFDHLGLPYERWRATQEEKFWGSNVGSAKEIPDLFAFRFLTNFVRRKRIGE
;
A
#
# COMPACT_ATOMS: atom_id res chain seq x y z
N MET A 1 3.94 11.48 32.68
CA MET A 1 4.94 12.03 33.63
C MET A 1 5.92 12.90 32.85
N ILE A 2 5.66 14.18 32.57
CA ILE A 2 6.00 15.36 33.40
C ILE A 2 7.50 15.48 33.79
N ALA A 3 8.39 14.60 33.29
CA ALA A 3 9.82 14.61 33.64
C ALA A 3 10.76 14.65 32.43
N THR A 4 10.41 15.42 31.40
CA THR A 4 11.35 15.79 30.31
C THR A 4 11.24 17.28 29.95
N LEU A 5 10.63 18.07 30.85
CA LEU A 5 10.40 19.51 30.66
C LEU A 5 11.33 20.39 31.53
N CYS A 6 12.30 19.84 32.26
CA CYS A 6 13.05 20.59 33.30
C CYS A 6 14.57 20.43 33.32
N VAL A 7 15.23 19.95 32.25
CA VAL A 7 16.71 19.95 32.18
C VAL A 7 17.21 20.56 30.88
N CYS A 8 16.90 21.83 30.64
CA CYS A 8 17.66 22.76 29.79
C CYS A 8 17.53 24.20 30.30
N LEU A 9 17.45 24.40 31.62
CA LEU A 9 17.38 25.72 32.26
C LEU A 9 18.68 26.01 33.04
N SER A 10 19.81 26.01 32.34
CA SER A 10 21.07 26.55 32.87
C SER A 10 22.19 26.56 31.81
N LEU A 11 22.07 27.47 30.84
CA LEU A 11 23.14 28.30 30.22
C LEU A 11 22.56 29.04 29.01
N PHE A 12 21.48 29.81 29.22
CA PHE A 12 20.97 30.72 28.18
C PHE A 12 21.85 31.97 28.15
N ALA A 13 22.85 31.98 27.25
CA ALA A 13 23.02 33.21 26.47
C ALA A 13 21.66 33.46 25.80
N GLN A 14 21.10 34.67 25.90
CA GLN A 14 19.91 35.01 25.10
C GLN A 14 20.19 34.59 23.65
N ALA A 15 19.36 33.70 23.11
CA ALA A 15 19.41 33.37 21.69
C ALA A 15 19.24 34.69 20.95
N ASP A 16 20.21 35.04 20.11
CA ASP A 16 20.17 36.23 19.29
C ASP A 16 20.00 35.71 17.86
N PRO A 17 18.77 35.66 17.33
CA PRO A 17 18.52 35.04 16.03
C PRO A 17 19.37 35.66 14.91
N ALA A 18 19.71 36.94 15.00
CA ALA A 18 20.56 37.60 14.00
C ALA A 18 22.01 37.10 14.02
N ARG A 19 22.52 36.74 15.20
CA ARG A 19 23.82 36.08 15.37
C ARG A 19 23.74 34.60 15.01
N ASP A 20 22.70 33.93 15.49
CA ASP A 20 22.57 32.48 15.41
C ASP A 20 22.28 32.02 13.97
N LEU A 21 21.58 32.83 13.15
CA LEU A 21 21.46 32.64 11.69
C LEU A 21 22.81 32.66 10.94
N LYS A 22 23.87 33.22 11.54
CA LYS A 22 25.21 33.21 10.95
C LYS A 22 26.07 32.05 11.47
N SER A 23 25.50 31.17 12.29
CA SER A 23 26.21 30.04 12.85
C SER A 23 26.62 29.02 11.78
N LYS A 24 27.79 28.41 11.98
CA LYS A 24 28.22 27.26 11.18
C LYS A 24 27.34 26.03 11.45
N ASN A 25 26.76 25.94 12.65
CA ASN A 25 25.88 24.87 13.05
C ASN A 25 24.48 25.07 12.46
N VAL A 26 23.99 24.09 11.69
CA VAL A 26 22.66 24.16 11.07
C VAL A 26 21.54 24.13 12.10
N GLU A 27 21.69 23.37 13.18
CA GLU A 27 20.66 23.25 14.22
C GLU A 27 20.43 24.59 14.92
N GLU A 28 21.49 25.37 15.11
CA GLU A 28 21.39 26.74 15.64
C GLU A 28 20.67 27.68 14.65
N ARG A 29 20.94 27.54 13.34
CA ARG A 29 20.23 28.33 12.31
C ARG A 29 18.76 27.94 12.21
N LEU A 30 18.43 26.65 12.26
CA LEU A 30 17.05 26.15 12.26
C LEU A 30 16.30 26.64 13.50
N ALA A 31 16.90 26.53 14.69
CA ALA A 31 16.33 27.06 15.92
C ALA A 31 16.12 28.58 15.87
N ALA A 32 17.04 29.31 15.22
CA ALA A 32 16.89 30.75 15.01
C ALA A 32 15.74 31.08 14.05
N VAL A 33 15.57 30.35 12.94
CA VAL A 33 14.40 30.52 12.04
C VAL A 33 13.10 30.19 12.78
N ASP A 34 13.05 29.12 13.57
CA ASP A 34 11.88 28.75 14.35
C ASP A 34 11.52 29.83 15.39
N ALA A 35 12.54 30.41 16.05
CA ALA A 35 12.34 31.52 16.98
C ALA A 35 11.81 32.76 16.27
N LEU A 36 12.38 33.11 15.11
CA LEU A 36 11.93 34.24 14.29
C LEU A 36 10.51 34.04 13.75
N ALA A 37 10.12 32.81 13.41
CA ALA A 37 8.76 32.47 12.97
C ALA A 37 7.72 32.63 14.10
N ALA A 38 8.15 32.55 15.35
CA ALA A 38 7.31 32.82 16.52
C ALA A 38 7.29 34.32 16.89
N GLU A 39 8.27 35.11 16.43
CA GLU A 39 8.32 36.56 16.60
C GLU A 39 7.45 37.27 15.55
N GLY A 40 6.83 38.40 15.91
CA GLY A 40 6.07 39.21 14.97
C GLY A 40 6.92 39.81 13.83
N PRO A 41 6.29 40.25 12.72
CA PRO A 41 6.96 40.54 11.44
C PRO A 41 7.97 41.70 11.47
N ASP A 42 7.89 42.64 12.42
CA ASP A 42 8.57 43.94 12.35
C ASP A 42 10.11 43.87 12.28
N LYS A 43 10.73 42.93 13.01
CA LYS A 43 12.20 42.72 13.00
C LYS A 43 12.58 41.37 12.41
N ALA A 44 11.72 40.37 12.55
CA ALA A 44 11.98 39.02 12.11
C ALA A 44 12.05 38.88 10.59
N ASP A 45 11.16 39.57 9.86
CA ASP A 45 11.04 39.43 8.41
C ASP A 45 12.30 39.82 7.66
N LYS A 46 13.02 40.84 8.15
CA LYS A 46 14.28 41.26 7.54
C LYS A 46 15.35 40.17 7.64
N LEU A 47 15.37 39.43 8.75
CA LEU A 47 16.31 38.33 8.96
C LEU A 47 15.86 37.09 8.18
N LEU A 48 14.56 36.81 8.15
CA LEU A 48 13.97 35.70 7.40
C LEU A 48 14.14 35.85 5.88
N LEU A 49 14.01 37.07 5.33
CA LEU A 49 14.36 37.36 3.93
C LEU A 49 15.83 37.00 3.63
N GLY A 50 16.75 37.33 4.55
CA GLY A 50 18.13 36.90 4.42
C GLY A 50 18.30 35.38 4.46
N ALA A 51 17.48 34.67 5.24
CA ALA A 51 17.51 33.22 5.36
C ALA A 51 16.96 32.48 4.12
N LEU A 52 16.25 33.16 3.21
CA LEU A 52 15.86 32.58 1.91
C LEU A 52 17.06 32.24 1.01
N HIS A 53 18.24 32.77 1.34
CA HIS A 53 19.50 32.50 0.67
C HIS A 53 20.45 31.63 1.51
N ASP A 54 19.94 30.93 2.53
CA ASP A 54 20.76 29.97 3.27
C ASP A 54 21.24 28.84 2.35
N ARG A 55 22.43 28.33 2.64
CA ARG A 55 23.01 27.18 1.93
C ARG A 55 22.26 25.87 2.22
N ASP A 56 21.55 25.81 3.35
CA ASP A 56 20.79 24.64 3.76
C ASP A 56 19.31 24.79 3.34
N TRP A 57 18.82 23.85 2.54
CA TRP A 57 17.48 23.88 1.96
C TRP A 57 16.38 23.75 3.02
N GLU A 58 16.65 23.11 4.16
CA GLU A 58 15.68 23.04 5.25
C GLU A 58 15.52 24.40 5.93
N VAL A 59 16.61 25.16 6.08
CA VAL A 59 16.56 26.53 6.60
C VAL A 59 15.76 27.43 5.66
N VAL A 60 16.00 27.33 4.34
CA VAL A 60 15.21 28.07 3.33
C VAL A 60 13.74 27.69 3.40
N GLU A 61 13.42 26.39 3.46
CA GLU A 61 12.04 25.91 3.54
C GLU A 61 11.31 26.46 4.77
N ARG A 62 11.94 26.43 5.96
CA ARG A 62 11.35 26.98 7.18
C ARG A 62 11.20 28.49 7.12
N ALA A 63 12.15 29.21 6.52
CA ALA A 63 12.06 30.65 6.34
C ALA A 63 10.91 31.03 5.38
N VAL A 64 10.73 30.28 4.29
CA VAL A 64 9.58 30.41 3.37
C VAL A 64 8.26 30.26 4.13
N ILE A 65 8.13 29.22 4.95
CA ILE A 65 6.93 28.96 5.74
C ILE A 65 6.67 30.11 6.73
N ALA A 66 7.70 30.59 7.42
CA ALA A 66 7.63 31.69 8.38
C ALA A 66 7.14 33.00 7.72
N LEU A 67 7.78 33.42 6.61
CA LEU A 67 7.39 34.62 5.86
C LEU A 67 5.94 34.53 5.32
N GLY A 68 5.52 33.33 4.91
CA GLY A 68 4.13 33.04 4.54
C GLY A 68 3.17 33.26 5.70
N GLY A 69 3.50 32.74 6.88
CA GLY A 69 2.72 32.94 8.12
C GLY A 69 2.66 34.40 8.57
N HIS A 70 3.72 35.17 8.33
CA HIS A 70 3.82 36.59 8.68
C HIS A 70 3.10 37.52 7.68
N GLY A 71 2.85 37.05 6.45
CA GLY A 71 2.25 37.87 5.40
C GLY A 71 3.22 38.88 4.78
N THR A 72 4.52 38.58 4.76
CA THR A 72 5.59 39.51 4.35
C THR A 72 5.55 39.83 2.85
N LYS A 73 4.91 40.94 2.47
CA LYS A 73 4.80 41.36 1.05
C LYS A 73 6.14 41.59 0.34
N ALA A 74 7.19 41.93 1.09
CA ALA A 74 8.52 42.12 0.53
C ALA A 74 9.12 40.80 -0.03
N ALA A 75 8.68 39.64 0.47
CA ALA A 75 9.17 38.33 0.04
C ALA A 75 8.60 37.85 -1.31
N VAL A 76 7.51 38.46 -1.80
CA VAL A 76 6.78 37.98 -2.99
C VAL A 76 7.68 37.73 -4.22
N PRO A 77 8.60 38.64 -4.62
CA PRO A 77 9.46 38.39 -5.78
C PRO A 77 10.33 37.14 -5.62
N GLU A 78 11.01 37.00 -4.47
CA GLU A 78 11.89 35.87 -4.18
C GLU A 78 11.11 34.56 -4.05
N LEU A 79 9.90 34.61 -3.48
CA LEU A 79 9.03 33.45 -3.38
C LEU A 79 8.49 33.00 -4.75
N VAL A 80 8.26 33.91 -5.70
CA VAL A 80 7.92 33.54 -7.09
C VAL A 80 9.07 32.81 -7.75
N ASP A 81 10.31 33.30 -7.55
CA ASP A 81 11.50 32.63 -8.06
C ASP A 81 11.66 31.24 -7.41
N LEU A 82 11.54 31.13 -6.08
CA LEU A 82 11.61 29.84 -5.38
C LEU A 82 10.50 28.87 -5.80
N ALA A 83 9.28 29.33 -6.05
CA ALA A 83 8.18 28.46 -6.50
C ALA A 83 8.45 27.76 -7.84
N VAL A 84 9.42 28.26 -8.62
CA VAL A 84 9.72 27.76 -9.98
C VAL A 84 11.15 27.22 -10.10
N GLU A 85 12.10 27.83 -9.41
CA GLU A 85 13.53 27.51 -9.52
C GLU A 85 14.06 26.66 -8.36
N ALA A 86 13.34 26.57 -7.23
CA ALA A 86 13.83 25.76 -6.11
C ALA A 86 14.11 24.32 -6.57
N PRO A 87 15.25 23.72 -6.16
CA PRO A 87 15.69 22.42 -6.62
C PRO A 87 14.67 21.32 -6.32
N ILE A 88 14.11 21.30 -5.11
CA ILE A 88 13.19 20.25 -4.65
C ILE A 88 11.72 20.69 -4.72
N GLU A 89 10.83 19.74 -5.01
CA GLU A 89 9.39 19.97 -5.14
C GLU A 89 8.77 20.51 -3.86
N ARG A 90 9.14 19.94 -2.71
CA ARG A 90 8.63 20.37 -1.40
C ARG A 90 8.85 21.86 -1.16
N MET A 91 10.01 22.40 -1.52
CA MET A 91 10.33 23.82 -1.38
C MET A 91 9.55 24.69 -2.38
N ARG A 92 9.39 24.22 -3.63
CA ARG A 92 8.52 24.90 -4.62
C ARG A 92 7.07 25.01 -4.12
N VAL A 93 6.54 23.92 -3.57
CA VAL A 93 5.19 23.86 -3.01
C VAL A 93 5.06 24.77 -1.78
N ALA A 94 6.05 24.77 -0.88
CA ALA A 94 6.07 25.67 0.27
C ALA A 94 6.06 27.15 -0.16
N ALA A 95 6.85 27.51 -1.17
CA ALA A 95 6.89 28.86 -1.71
C ALA A 95 5.56 29.27 -2.35
N ALA A 96 4.93 28.39 -3.14
CA ALA A 96 3.61 28.65 -3.70
C ALA A 96 2.53 28.84 -2.62
N ARG A 97 2.57 28.05 -1.53
CA ARG A 97 1.68 28.22 -0.37
C ARG A 97 1.94 29.54 0.38
N ALA A 98 3.20 29.95 0.52
CA ALA A 98 3.54 31.24 1.12
C ALA A 98 3.04 32.41 0.26
N LEU A 99 3.22 32.36 -1.07
CA LEU A 99 2.69 33.35 -2.02
C LEU A 99 1.17 33.50 -1.88
N LEU A 100 0.46 32.38 -1.79
CA LEU A 100 -0.98 32.34 -1.57
C LEU A 100 -1.39 33.04 -0.27
N ALA A 101 -0.63 32.87 0.81
CA ALA A 101 -0.90 33.52 2.09
C ALA A 101 -0.63 35.04 2.07
N ILE A 102 0.35 35.49 1.29
CA ILE A 102 0.83 36.87 1.25
C ILE A 102 0.06 37.75 0.24
N ASP A 103 0.17 37.45 -1.06
CA ASP A 103 -0.37 38.25 -2.17
C ASP A 103 -0.54 37.39 -3.44
N ALA A 104 -1.59 36.57 -3.45
CA ALA A 104 -1.90 35.67 -4.56
C ALA A 104 -2.06 36.43 -5.88
N THR A 105 -2.74 37.58 -5.89
CA THR A 105 -3.03 38.33 -7.13
C THR A 105 -1.79 38.85 -7.83
N ARG A 106 -0.82 39.36 -7.07
CA ARG A 106 0.47 39.77 -7.64
C ARG A 106 1.26 38.55 -8.10
N ALA A 107 1.37 37.54 -7.25
CA ALA A 107 2.13 36.33 -7.53
C ALA A 107 1.62 35.61 -8.80
N SER A 108 0.31 35.48 -8.97
CA SER A 108 -0.29 34.89 -10.18
C SER A 108 0.03 35.66 -11.45
N ALA A 109 0.02 36.99 -11.39
CA ALA A 109 0.38 37.81 -12.55
C ALA A 109 1.85 37.61 -12.95
N ASP A 110 2.75 37.41 -11.99
CA ASP A 110 4.16 37.16 -12.25
C ASP A 110 4.40 35.72 -12.73
N LEU A 111 3.78 34.72 -12.11
CA LEU A 111 3.83 33.32 -12.55
C LEU A 111 3.21 33.10 -13.93
N ALA A 112 2.11 33.79 -14.27
CA ALA A 112 1.47 33.69 -15.58
C ALA A 112 2.39 34.11 -16.73
N LYS A 113 3.33 35.04 -16.49
CA LYS A 113 4.34 35.45 -17.49
C LYS A 113 5.31 34.30 -17.82
N LEU A 114 5.48 33.35 -16.90
CA LEU A 114 6.41 32.22 -17.04
C LEU A 114 5.79 31.01 -17.77
N LEU A 115 4.50 31.05 -18.11
CA LEU A 115 3.79 29.98 -18.83
C LEU A 115 4.25 29.79 -20.29
N ASN A 116 5.05 30.71 -20.82
CA ASN A 116 5.65 30.62 -22.14
C ASN A 116 7.16 30.46 -22.01
N GLY A 117 7.62 29.27 -21.66
CA GLY A 117 9.05 28.99 -21.51
C GLY A 117 9.35 27.60 -20.93
N LYS A 118 10.62 27.34 -20.62
CA LYS A 118 11.11 26.07 -20.06
C LYS A 118 10.62 25.77 -18.64
N ARG A 119 9.94 26.74 -18.01
CA ARG A 119 9.49 26.73 -16.61
C ARG A 119 7.97 26.62 -16.48
N ALA A 120 7.28 26.40 -17.60
CA ALA A 120 5.83 26.50 -17.67
C ALA A 120 5.12 25.43 -16.82
N ASP A 121 5.69 24.23 -16.73
CA ASP A 121 5.23 23.12 -15.89
C ASP A 121 5.23 23.51 -14.40
N ARG A 122 6.36 24.02 -13.89
CA ARG A 122 6.51 24.41 -12.48
C ARG A 122 5.68 25.65 -12.14
N ALA A 123 5.65 26.63 -13.05
CA ALA A 123 4.79 27.80 -12.92
C ALA A 123 3.30 27.41 -12.88
N LEU A 124 2.90 26.39 -13.64
CA LEU A 124 1.53 25.89 -13.67
C LEU A 124 1.15 25.16 -12.38
N VAL A 125 2.07 24.36 -11.80
CA VAL A 125 1.87 23.75 -10.48
C VAL A 125 1.69 24.83 -9.41
N ALA A 126 2.56 25.85 -9.40
CA ALA A 126 2.44 26.97 -8.47
C ALA A 126 1.11 27.73 -8.65
N LEU A 127 0.75 28.09 -9.89
CA LEU A 127 -0.53 28.72 -10.21
C LEU A 127 -1.73 27.87 -9.79
N GLY A 128 -1.65 26.55 -9.90
CA GLY A 128 -2.67 25.63 -9.40
C GLY A 128 -2.87 25.74 -7.88
N ILE A 129 -1.79 25.81 -7.12
CA ILE A 129 -1.84 26.03 -5.66
C ILE A 129 -2.46 27.39 -5.34
N LEU A 130 -2.08 28.44 -6.08
CA LEU A 130 -2.62 29.79 -5.86
C LEU A 130 -4.12 29.87 -6.20
N ALA A 131 -4.53 29.27 -7.31
CA ALA A 131 -5.93 29.20 -7.72
C ALA A 131 -6.80 28.43 -6.71
N ALA A 132 -6.21 27.47 -5.98
CA ALA A 132 -6.91 26.63 -5.01
C ALA A 132 -7.26 27.29 -3.68
N GLY A 133 -6.55 28.35 -3.29
CA GLY A 133 -6.77 29.01 -2.01
C GLY A 133 -7.84 30.09 -2.08
N LYS A 134 -7.48 31.33 -1.69
CA LYS A 134 -8.34 32.50 -1.85
C LYS A 134 -8.43 32.87 -3.33
N VAL A 135 -9.31 32.19 -4.07
CA VAL A 135 -9.84 32.53 -5.41
C VAL A 135 -9.18 33.76 -6.02
N ASP A 136 -8.07 33.58 -6.73
CA ASP A 136 -7.46 34.67 -7.48
C ASP A 136 -7.89 34.56 -8.95
N PRO A 137 -8.78 35.44 -9.44
CA PRO A 137 -9.32 35.32 -10.80
C PRO A 137 -8.25 35.36 -11.90
N ARG A 138 -7.09 35.96 -11.60
CA ARG A 138 -5.95 36.00 -12.52
C ARG A 138 -5.25 34.65 -12.59
N ALA A 139 -5.06 33.97 -11.46
CA ALA A 139 -4.57 32.59 -11.43
C ALA A 139 -5.47 31.67 -12.26
N GLU A 140 -6.79 31.75 -12.01
CA GLU A 140 -7.78 30.91 -12.69
C GLU A 140 -7.80 31.14 -14.20
N ASP A 141 -7.77 32.41 -14.64
CA ASP A 141 -7.69 32.75 -16.07
C ASP A 141 -6.39 32.23 -16.70
N ALA A 142 -5.26 32.37 -16.01
CA ALA A 142 -3.97 31.88 -16.50
C ALA A 142 -3.94 30.34 -16.63
N VAL A 143 -4.42 29.62 -15.60
CA VAL A 143 -4.53 28.15 -15.59
C VAL A 143 -5.51 27.67 -16.66
N THR A 144 -6.65 28.35 -16.82
CA THR A 144 -7.64 28.03 -17.86
C THR A 144 -7.05 28.19 -19.25
N LYS A 145 -6.34 29.29 -19.52
CA LYS A 145 -5.65 29.49 -20.81
C LYS A 145 -4.58 28.44 -21.05
N ALA A 146 -3.80 28.09 -20.02
CA ALA A 146 -2.81 27.02 -20.09
C ALA A 146 -3.44 25.68 -20.43
N TRP A 147 -4.55 25.31 -19.77
CA TRP A 147 -5.33 24.11 -20.10
C TRP A 147 -5.87 24.12 -21.53
N LEU A 148 -6.48 25.22 -22.00
CA LEU A 148 -7.00 25.32 -23.36
C LEU A 148 -5.91 25.17 -24.44
N LYS A 149 -4.67 25.53 -24.11
CA LYS A 149 -3.47 25.31 -24.92
C LYS A 149 -2.98 23.86 -24.81
N ALA A 150 -2.84 23.34 -23.60
CA ALA A 150 -2.27 22.02 -23.31
C ALA A 150 -3.18 20.87 -23.79
N LYS A 151 -4.51 21.00 -23.69
CA LYS A 151 -5.46 19.99 -24.20
C LYS A 151 -5.40 19.81 -25.72
N LYS A 152 -4.83 20.79 -26.45
CA LYS A 152 -4.57 20.72 -27.90
C LYS A 152 -3.18 20.17 -28.20
N ALA A 153 -2.30 20.08 -27.20
CA ALA A 153 -0.95 19.56 -27.34
C ALA A 153 -0.97 18.03 -27.28
N LYS A 154 0.02 17.40 -27.93
CA LYS A 154 0.15 15.93 -27.98
C LYS A 154 0.84 15.33 -26.74
N VAL A 155 1.21 16.14 -25.75
CA VAL A 155 1.98 15.70 -24.56
C VAL A 155 1.00 15.53 -23.37
N PRO A 156 0.68 14.30 -22.95
CA PRO A 156 -0.33 14.06 -21.90
C PRO A 156 0.05 14.60 -20.52
N SER A 157 1.35 14.67 -20.18
CA SER A 157 1.83 15.17 -18.87
C SER A 157 1.49 16.64 -18.66
N ASP A 158 1.70 17.49 -19.66
CA ASP A 158 1.41 18.92 -19.58
C ASP A 158 -0.10 19.17 -19.44
N ALA A 159 -0.91 18.37 -20.14
CA ALA A 159 -2.36 18.41 -20.02
C ALA A 159 -2.83 17.93 -18.64
N ALA A 160 -2.21 16.90 -18.06
CA ALA A 160 -2.53 16.39 -16.74
C ALA A 160 -2.15 17.40 -15.64
N LEU A 161 -0.99 18.03 -15.74
CA LEU A 161 -0.57 19.11 -14.84
C LEU A 161 -1.52 20.32 -14.94
N ALA A 162 -1.87 20.73 -16.17
CA ALA A 162 -2.81 21.83 -16.40
C ALA A 162 -4.20 21.51 -15.86
N ALA A 163 -4.67 20.27 -16.03
CA ALA A 163 -5.93 19.81 -15.49
C ALA A 163 -5.92 19.73 -13.97
N GLY A 164 -4.82 19.25 -13.36
CA GLY A 164 -4.64 19.25 -11.91
C GLY A 164 -4.67 20.66 -11.33
N ALA A 165 -3.97 21.61 -11.96
CA ALA A 165 -3.99 23.02 -11.57
C ALA A 165 -5.39 23.65 -11.72
N LEU A 166 -6.09 23.32 -12.82
CA LEU A 166 -7.46 23.80 -13.06
C LEU A 166 -8.44 23.22 -12.05
N ALA A 167 -8.27 21.95 -11.72
CA ALA A 167 -9.09 21.25 -10.74
C ALA A 167 -8.84 21.77 -9.31
N ALA A 168 -7.61 22.19 -9.05
CA ALA A 168 -7.23 22.75 -7.76
C ALA A 168 -7.91 24.11 -7.54
N SER A 169 -8.25 24.86 -8.59
CA SER A 169 -8.96 26.15 -8.53
C SER A 169 -10.21 26.13 -7.64
N ASP A 170 -10.62 27.29 -7.12
CA ASP A 170 -11.69 27.40 -6.13
C ASP A 170 -12.89 26.50 -6.51
N PRO A 171 -13.25 25.55 -5.63
CA PRO A 171 -14.38 24.67 -5.87
C PRO A 171 -15.72 25.41 -6.15
N LYS A 172 -15.84 26.70 -5.82
CA LYS A 172 -16.99 27.56 -6.17
C LYS A 172 -16.92 28.17 -7.58
N THR A 173 -15.74 28.27 -8.18
CA THR A 173 -15.53 28.87 -9.52
C THR A 173 -15.24 27.84 -10.61
N ARG A 174 -15.06 26.56 -10.24
CA ARG A 174 -14.94 25.44 -11.20
C ARG A 174 -15.96 25.55 -12.33
N GLY A 175 -15.46 25.89 -13.51
CA GLY A 175 -16.26 26.11 -14.72
C GLY A 175 -16.18 24.96 -15.71
N GLU A 176 -16.78 25.15 -16.89
CA GLU A 176 -16.86 24.14 -17.97
C GLU A 176 -15.50 23.52 -18.34
N SER A 177 -14.42 24.31 -18.28
CA SER A 177 -13.06 23.84 -18.57
C SER A 177 -12.58 22.73 -17.63
N PHE A 178 -12.97 22.77 -16.35
CA PHE A 178 -12.63 21.74 -15.37
C PHE A 178 -13.43 20.46 -15.65
N PHE A 179 -14.73 20.60 -15.91
CA PHE A 179 -15.58 19.46 -16.24
C PHE A 179 -15.12 18.76 -17.53
N ALA A 180 -14.65 19.51 -18.52
CA ALA A 180 -14.03 18.94 -19.72
C ALA A 180 -12.77 18.09 -19.42
N ALA A 181 -12.04 18.34 -18.33
CA ALA A 181 -10.91 17.50 -17.93
C ALA A 181 -11.37 16.13 -17.41
N LEU A 182 -12.52 16.06 -16.72
CA LEU A 182 -13.13 14.79 -16.29
C LEU A 182 -13.64 13.95 -17.47
N GLU A 183 -13.91 14.58 -18.61
CA GLU A 183 -14.32 13.90 -19.86
C GLU A 183 -13.14 13.67 -20.82
N SER A 184 -11.93 14.07 -20.43
CA SER A 184 -10.74 13.92 -21.25
C SER A 184 -10.53 12.46 -21.66
N PRO A 185 -10.13 12.15 -22.89
CA PRO A 185 -9.76 10.78 -23.27
C PRO A 185 -8.54 10.26 -22.52
N SER A 186 -7.71 11.16 -21.97
CA SER A 186 -6.50 10.80 -21.21
C SER A 186 -6.84 10.37 -19.78
N LEU A 187 -6.36 9.18 -19.38
CA LEU A 187 -6.52 8.68 -18.01
C LEU A 187 -5.74 9.54 -17.01
N ALA A 188 -4.52 9.98 -17.35
CA ALA A 188 -3.74 10.84 -16.47
C ALA A 188 -4.46 12.17 -16.17
N VAL A 189 -5.08 12.78 -17.19
CA VAL A 189 -5.88 14.01 -17.03
C VAL A 189 -7.10 13.78 -16.13
N ARG A 190 -7.86 12.70 -16.37
CA ARG A 190 -9.04 12.38 -15.53
C ARG A 190 -8.63 12.09 -14.09
N ALA A 191 -7.54 11.35 -13.89
CA ALA A 191 -7.00 11.05 -12.57
C ALA A 191 -6.62 12.31 -11.81
N ALA A 192 -5.88 13.23 -12.44
CA ALA A 192 -5.49 14.50 -11.84
C ALA A 192 -6.70 15.36 -11.43
N ALA A 193 -7.74 15.39 -12.28
CA ALA A 193 -8.98 16.10 -11.97
C ALA A 193 -9.71 15.50 -10.76
N LEU A 194 -9.82 14.16 -10.69
CA LEU A 194 -10.46 13.47 -9.57
C LEU A 194 -9.67 13.60 -8.26
N ASP A 195 -8.34 13.48 -8.33
CA ASP A 195 -7.45 13.63 -7.17
C ASP A 195 -7.55 15.03 -6.56
N SER A 196 -7.72 16.04 -7.41
CA SER A 196 -7.91 17.41 -6.97
C SER A 196 -9.30 17.66 -6.35
N ILE A 197 -10.36 17.03 -6.86
CA ILE A 197 -11.67 17.06 -6.16
C ILE A 197 -11.56 16.41 -4.78
N ALA A 198 -10.87 15.27 -4.68
CA ALA A 198 -10.67 14.60 -3.40
C ALA A 198 -9.93 15.48 -2.39
N TYR A 199 -8.96 16.27 -2.86
CA TYR A 199 -8.21 17.22 -2.05
C TYR A 199 -9.04 18.45 -1.65
N ALA A 200 -9.80 19.04 -2.59
CA ALA A 200 -10.62 20.22 -2.38
C ALA A 200 -12.07 19.98 -2.85
N PRO A 201 -12.90 19.26 -2.08
CA PRO A 201 -14.25 18.89 -2.52
C PRO A 201 -15.25 20.04 -2.43
N SER A 202 -16.22 20.08 -3.35
CA SER A 202 -17.40 20.96 -3.32
C SER A 202 -18.69 20.18 -3.56
N ALA A 203 -19.78 20.61 -2.92
CA ALA A 203 -21.10 20.03 -3.13
C ALA A 203 -21.56 20.08 -4.60
N ARG A 204 -21.04 21.05 -5.39
CA ARG A 204 -21.33 21.18 -6.82
C ARG A 204 -20.75 20.03 -7.66
N ASP A 205 -19.70 19.38 -7.19
CA ASP A 205 -19.07 18.27 -7.92
C ASP A 205 -19.94 17.00 -7.88
N ALA A 206 -20.83 16.88 -6.89
CA ALA A 206 -21.58 15.67 -6.61
C ALA A 206 -22.41 15.19 -7.80
N GLY A 207 -23.16 16.09 -8.45
CA GLY A 207 -24.00 15.73 -9.59
C GLY A 207 -23.23 15.17 -10.79
N LEU A 208 -22.02 15.67 -11.05
CA LEU A 208 -21.18 15.15 -12.12
C LEU A 208 -20.55 13.80 -11.76
N LEU A 209 -19.95 13.70 -10.57
CA LEU A 209 -19.35 12.46 -10.11
C LEU A 209 -20.39 11.33 -10.01
N TYR A 210 -21.60 11.65 -9.56
CA TYR A 210 -22.72 10.73 -9.55
C TYR A 210 -23.08 10.21 -10.94
N ARG A 211 -23.12 11.09 -11.95
CA ARG A 211 -23.33 10.68 -13.36
C ARG A 211 -22.24 9.73 -13.84
N ARG A 212 -20.98 9.99 -13.46
CA ARG A 212 -19.84 9.11 -13.79
C ARG A 212 -19.95 7.74 -13.11
N LEU A 213 -20.43 7.69 -11.88
CA LEU A 213 -20.69 6.41 -11.20
C LEU A 213 -21.71 5.56 -11.95
N LEU A 214 -22.73 6.19 -12.57
CA LEU A 214 -23.78 5.53 -13.34
C LEU A 214 -23.36 5.07 -14.75
N GLU A 215 -22.16 5.40 -15.21
CA GLU A 215 -21.73 5.00 -16.55
C GLU A 215 -21.67 3.47 -16.67
N PRO A 216 -22.41 2.87 -17.64
CA PRO A 216 -22.48 1.42 -17.80
C PRO A 216 -21.17 0.84 -18.37
N THR A 217 -20.30 1.68 -18.92
CA THR A 217 -18.97 1.25 -19.35
C THR A 217 -18.12 0.88 -18.16
N ALA A 218 -17.32 -0.19 -18.31
CA ALA A 218 -16.27 -0.47 -17.35
C ALA A 218 -15.34 0.74 -17.26
N LEU A 219 -15.21 1.29 -16.05
CA LEU A 219 -14.20 2.29 -15.78
C LEU A 219 -12.87 1.57 -15.61
N ASP A 220 -11.81 2.23 -16.05
CA ASP A 220 -10.47 1.81 -15.68
C ASP A 220 -10.33 1.77 -14.15
N PRO A 221 -9.76 0.70 -13.56
CA PRO A 221 -9.65 0.57 -12.11
C PRO A 221 -8.97 1.75 -11.40
N VAL A 222 -7.97 2.37 -12.05
CA VAL A 222 -7.25 3.54 -11.53
C VAL A 222 -8.17 4.76 -11.43
N ILE A 223 -9.02 4.95 -12.44
CA ILE A 223 -10.02 6.02 -12.46
C ILE A 223 -11.14 5.74 -11.46
N GLU A 224 -11.59 4.49 -11.38
CA GLU A 224 -12.66 4.11 -10.46
C GLU A 224 -12.25 4.36 -8.99
N ARG A 225 -11.03 3.97 -8.59
CA ARG A 225 -10.51 4.25 -7.24
C ARG A 225 -10.53 5.75 -6.91
N ARG A 226 -10.09 6.59 -7.86
CA ARG A 226 -10.05 8.04 -7.68
C ARG A 226 -11.43 8.67 -7.68
N LEU A 227 -12.35 8.17 -8.51
CA LEU A 227 -13.75 8.57 -8.52
C LEU A 227 -14.41 8.26 -7.17
N ILE A 228 -14.16 7.08 -6.62
CA ILE A 228 -14.67 6.66 -5.31
C ILE A 228 -14.20 7.61 -4.21
N ARG A 229 -12.90 7.91 -4.19
CA ARG A 229 -12.29 8.82 -3.22
C ARG A 229 -12.84 10.25 -3.36
N ALA A 230 -12.91 10.76 -4.58
CA ALA A 230 -13.43 12.10 -4.87
C ALA A 230 -14.87 12.26 -4.40
N PHE A 231 -15.74 11.30 -4.71
CA PHE A 231 -17.15 11.38 -4.34
C PHE A 231 -17.38 11.23 -2.83
N ALA A 232 -16.58 10.40 -2.14
CA ALA A 232 -16.60 10.32 -0.69
C ALA A 232 -16.19 11.66 -0.03
N ALA A 233 -15.16 12.33 -0.57
CA ALA A 233 -14.74 13.65 -0.10
C ALA A 233 -15.85 14.71 -0.33
N VAL A 234 -16.56 14.64 -1.44
CA VAL A 234 -17.70 15.51 -1.76
C VAL A 234 -18.90 15.27 -0.84
N ALA A 235 -19.14 14.03 -0.43
CA ALA A 235 -20.22 13.70 0.50
C ALA A 235 -20.08 14.43 1.86
N ASN A 236 -18.85 14.72 2.31
CA ASN A 236 -18.58 15.53 3.52
C ASN A 236 -19.04 16.98 3.39
N ARG A 237 -19.32 17.46 2.17
CA ARG A 237 -19.69 18.87 1.90
C ARG A 237 -21.17 19.05 1.56
N CYS A 238 -21.94 17.97 1.48
CA CYS A 238 -23.36 18.01 1.09
C CYS A 238 -24.28 17.82 2.31
N GLU A 239 -25.24 18.73 2.51
CA GLU A 239 -26.26 18.62 3.56
C GLU A 239 -27.39 17.67 3.12
N GLY A 240 -27.12 16.37 3.12
CA GLY A 240 -28.13 15.31 2.89
C GLY A 240 -28.67 15.17 1.47
N SER A 241 -28.39 16.11 0.57
CA SER A 241 -28.76 16.07 -0.85
C SER A 241 -27.77 16.85 -1.71
N PHE A 242 -27.87 16.68 -3.03
CA PHE A 242 -27.07 17.40 -4.02
C PHE A 242 -27.86 17.58 -5.33
N GLU A 243 -27.43 18.49 -6.21
CA GLU A 243 -28.07 18.65 -7.53
C GLU A 243 -27.78 17.44 -8.42
N GLY A 244 -28.81 16.68 -8.80
CA GLY A 244 -28.69 15.48 -9.62
C GLY A 244 -29.54 15.56 -10.88
N GLY A 245 -28.94 16.03 -11.98
CA GLY A 245 -29.59 15.94 -13.29
C GLY A 245 -29.66 14.50 -13.78
N THR A 246 -30.86 13.99 -14.06
CA THR A 246 -31.09 12.75 -14.79
C THR A 246 -30.99 12.98 -16.30
N PRO A 247 -30.58 11.98 -17.12
CA PRO A 247 -30.51 12.13 -18.56
C PRO A 247 -31.92 12.08 -19.16
N SER A 248 -32.48 13.22 -19.52
CA SER A 248 -33.57 13.27 -20.49
C SER A 248 -33.39 14.47 -21.41
N GLY A 249 -33.27 14.20 -22.72
CA GLY A 249 -33.39 15.21 -23.78
C GLY A 249 -32.11 15.52 -24.56
N SER A 250 -32.14 15.22 -25.86
CA SER A 250 -31.17 15.62 -26.89
C SER A 250 -30.88 17.13 -26.88
N PRO A 251 -29.70 17.58 -27.37
CA PRO A 251 -29.35 19.00 -27.43
C PRO A 251 -30.10 19.66 -28.59
N SER A 252 -31.30 20.17 -28.34
CA SER A 252 -32.00 21.00 -29.33
C SER A 252 -32.83 22.09 -28.65
N SER A 253 -32.18 23.20 -28.30
CA SER A 253 -32.56 24.56 -28.73
C SER A 253 -31.80 25.63 -27.91
N PRO A 254 -31.17 26.62 -28.54
CA PRO A 254 -30.54 27.73 -27.83
C PRO A 254 -31.58 28.81 -27.54
N GLY A 255 -31.89 29.04 -26.26
CA GLY A 255 -32.64 30.24 -25.87
C GLY A 255 -33.52 30.11 -24.64
N THR A 256 -32.93 30.03 -23.46
CA THR A 256 -33.47 30.59 -22.20
C THR A 256 -32.31 30.74 -21.20
N GLY A 257 -32.26 31.87 -20.48
CA GLY A 257 -31.17 32.26 -19.56
C GLY A 257 -30.97 31.31 -18.35
N PRO A 258 -30.01 31.63 -17.45
CA PRO A 258 -29.51 30.72 -16.42
C PRO A 258 -30.53 30.62 -15.28
N GLY A 259 -31.41 29.62 -15.36
CA GLY A 259 -32.47 29.41 -14.39
C GLY A 259 -33.25 28.13 -14.66
N GLY A 260 -32.54 27.00 -14.82
CA GLY A 260 -33.15 25.67 -14.89
C GLY A 260 -32.81 24.90 -13.61
N GLY A 261 -33.78 24.73 -12.71
CA GLY A 261 -33.61 23.98 -11.47
C GLY A 261 -33.26 22.52 -11.73
N GLY A 262 -32.03 22.13 -11.40
CA GLY A 262 -31.64 20.72 -11.35
C GLY A 262 -32.45 20.01 -10.28
N ALA A 263 -33.00 18.83 -10.59
CA ALA A 263 -33.71 18.04 -9.61
C ALA A 263 -32.77 17.72 -8.42
N THR A 264 -33.19 18.08 -7.21
CA THR A 264 -32.47 17.73 -5.99
C THR A 264 -32.48 16.21 -5.80
N MET A 265 -31.30 15.61 -5.69
CA MET A 265 -31.08 14.19 -5.47
C MET A 265 -30.71 13.94 -4.00
N THR A 266 -31.49 13.12 -3.31
CA THR A 266 -31.13 12.66 -1.95
C THR A 266 -30.11 11.52 -2.04
N TRP A 267 -29.29 11.35 -1.01
CA TRP A 267 -28.34 10.23 -0.96
C TRP A 267 -29.03 8.87 -0.99
N GLU A 268 -30.17 8.74 -0.30
CA GLU A 268 -31.00 7.53 -0.35
C GLU A 268 -31.43 7.20 -1.78
N ARG A 269 -31.95 8.19 -2.53
CA ARG A 269 -32.35 7.98 -3.91
C ARG A 269 -31.14 7.70 -4.81
N ALA A 270 -30.02 8.38 -4.58
CA ALA A 270 -28.80 8.19 -5.35
C ALA A 270 -28.30 6.73 -5.25
N PHE A 271 -28.24 6.19 -4.03
CA PHE A 271 -27.85 4.80 -3.78
C PHE A 271 -28.89 3.80 -4.24
N GLN A 272 -30.19 4.11 -4.13
CA GLN A 272 -31.24 3.27 -4.67
C GLN A 272 -31.07 3.09 -6.19
N VAL A 273 -30.85 4.18 -6.94
CA VAL A 273 -30.64 4.13 -8.39
C VAL A 273 -29.36 3.37 -8.75
N LEU A 274 -28.27 3.55 -7.98
CA LEU A 274 -27.05 2.76 -8.17
C LEU A 274 -27.30 1.26 -7.91
N GLY A 275 -28.11 0.94 -6.90
CA GLY A 275 -28.49 -0.42 -6.53
C GLY A 275 -29.41 -1.12 -7.54
N GLU A 276 -30.25 -0.35 -8.23
CA GLU A 276 -31.21 -0.82 -9.24
C GLU A 276 -30.61 -0.84 -10.67
N ALA A 277 -29.34 -0.44 -10.83
CA ALA A 277 -28.69 -0.38 -12.13
C ALA A 277 -28.69 -1.74 -12.84
N ALA A 278 -28.97 -1.73 -14.15
CA ALA A 278 -29.03 -2.96 -14.94
C ALA A 278 -27.67 -3.68 -15.01
N ASP A 279 -26.57 -2.92 -15.02
CA ASP A 279 -25.21 -3.45 -15.04
C ASP A 279 -24.69 -3.70 -13.61
N PRO A 280 -24.41 -4.96 -13.24
CA PRO A 280 -23.87 -5.28 -11.93
C PRO A 280 -22.54 -4.60 -11.59
N ARG A 281 -21.76 -4.16 -12.58
CA ARG A 281 -20.52 -3.41 -12.37
C ARG A 281 -20.79 -2.03 -11.77
N VAL A 282 -21.87 -1.37 -12.23
CA VAL A 282 -22.34 -0.09 -11.67
C VAL A 282 -22.81 -0.28 -10.24
N VAL A 283 -23.56 -1.36 -9.97
CA VAL A 283 -24.01 -1.70 -8.61
C VAL A 283 -22.81 -1.95 -7.68
N ALA A 284 -21.85 -2.78 -8.10
CA ALA A 284 -20.64 -3.07 -7.30
C ALA A 284 -19.78 -1.82 -7.06
N ARG A 285 -19.67 -0.93 -8.06
CA ARG A 285 -19.04 0.39 -7.90
C ARG A 285 -19.79 1.25 -6.88
N GLY A 286 -21.12 1.25 -6.93
CA GLY A 286 -21.97 1.91 -5.95
C GLY A 286 -21.78 1.38 -4.52
N VAL A 287 -21.57 0.08 -4.36
CA VAL A 287 -21.22 -0.54 -3.07
C VAL A 287 -19.85 -0.04 -2.58
N ARG A 288 -18.81 -0.09 -3.41
CA ARG A 288 -17.48 0.45 -3.05
C ARG A 288 -17.53 1.94 -2.72
N GLN A 289 -18.36 2.69 -3.44
CA GLN A 289 -18.63 4.09 -3.16
C GLN A 289 -19.26 4.30 -1.78
N ALA A 290 -20.28 3.50 -1.45
CA ALA A 290 -20.92 3.52 -0.14
C ALA A 290 -19.93 3.16 0.97
N THR A 291 -19.04 2.18 0.76
CA THR A 291 -17.97 1.82 1.70
C THR A 291 -17.08 3.03 2.03
N ALA A 292 -16.60 3.73 1.00
CA ALA A 292 -15.73 4.90 1.19
C ALA A 292 -16.44 6.04 1.96
N ILE A 293 -17.74 6.22 1.74
CA ILE A 293 -18.57 7.19 2.47
C ILE A 293 -18.72 6.78 3.93
N VAL A 294 -19.01 5.51 4.23
CA VAL A 294 -19.15 5.04 5.63
C VAL A 294 -17.83 5.15 6.41
N ARG A 295 -16.69 4.88 5.76
CA ARG A 295 -15.35 5.01 6.37
C ARG A 295 -14.91 6.46 6.60
N SER A 296 -15.59 7.44 5.99
CA SER A 296 -15.22 8.86 6.09
C SER A 296 -15.70 9.47 7.40
N LYS A 297 -14.81 10.17 8.11
CA LYS A 297 -15.07 10.68 9.47
C LYS A 297 -16.13 11.79 9.54
N GLU A 298 -16.19 12.64 8.51
CA GLU A 298 -16.93 13.91 8.52
C GLU A 298 -18.27 13.86 7.72
N VAL A 299 -18.72 12.67 7.32
CA VAL A 299 -19.98 12.52 6.57
C VAL A 299 -21.20 12.67 7.51
N PRO A 300 -22.25 13.42 7.10
CA PRO A 300 -23.51 13.50 7.84
C PRO A 300 -24.15 12.12 8.11
N ASP A 301 -24.74 11.94 9.29
CA ASP A 301 -25.29 10.64 9.73
C ASP A 301 -26.35 10.08 8.78
N ALA A 302 -27.23 10.92 8.23
CA ALA A 302 -28.24 10.49 7.26
C ALA A 302 -27.61 9.93 5.98
N THR A 303 -26.57 10.60 5.45
CA THR A 303 -25.81 10.13 4.28
C THR A 303 -25.10 8.82 4.58
N ARG A 304 -24.50 8.71 5.77
CA ARG A 304 -23.82 7.48 6.25
C ARG A 304 -24.81 6.33 6.39
N ALA A 305 -25.99 6.57 6.94
CA ALA A 305 -27.05 5.59 7.09
C ALA A 305 -27.57 5.10 5.72
N ALA A 306 -27.77 6.02 4.76
CA ALA A 306 -28.15 5.68 3.39
C ALA A 306 -27.09 4.81 2.70
N ALA A 307 -25.81 5.16 2.83
CA ALA A 307 -24.70 4.37 2.29
C ALA A 307 -24.65 2.96 2.92
N ARG A 308 -24.79 2.88 4.25
CA ARG A 308 -24.85 1.61 4.98
C ARG A 308 -26.03 0.74 4.52
N ALA A 309 -27.21 1.33 4.32
CA ALA A 309 -28.39 0.62 3.82
C ALA A 309 -28.19 0.09 2.40
N ALA A 310 -27.45 0.82 1.55
CA ALA A 310 -27.10 0.37 0.21
C ALA A 310 -26.20 -0.88 0.24
N ILE A 311 -25.21 -0.92 1.14
CA ILE A 311 -24.35 -2.09 1.36
C ILE A 311 -25.20 -3.28 1.82
N ASP A 312 -26.10 -3.07 2.78
CA ASP A 312 -26.98 -4.11 3.32
C ASP A 312 -27.88 -4.73 2.22
N GLY A 313 -28.55 -3.89 1.44
CA GLY A 313 -29.40 -4.36 0.33
C GLY A 313 -28.62 -5.14 -0.74
N ALA A 314 -27.36 -4.76 -0.99
CA ALA A 314 -26.52 -5.41 -1.98
C ALA A 314 -26.09 -6.85 -1.59
N LEU A 315 -26.16 -7.22 -0.30
CA LEU A 315 -25.88 -8.59 0.16
C LEU A 315 -26.82 -9.65 -0.44
N SER A 316 -28.03 -9.25 -0.85
CA SER A 316 -29.03 -10.14 -1.45
C SER A 316 -29.16 -9.97 -2.98
N HIS A 317 -28.19 -9.29 -3.61
CA HIS A 317 -28.28 -8.98 -5.04
C HIS A 317 -28.09 -10.23 -5.93
N LYS A 318 -28.75 -10.26 -7.09
CA LYS A 318 -28.69 -11.40 -8.04
C LYS A 318 -27.28 -11.70 -8.55
N SER A 319 -26.42 -10.68 -8.66
CA SER A 319 -25.05 -10.81 -9.15
C SER A 319 -24.07 -11.19 -8.06
N VAL A 320 -23.25 -12.20 -8.34
CA VAL A 320 -22.16 -12.70 -7.50
C VAL A 320 -21.17 -11.59 -7.13
N ALA A 321 -20.75 -10.80 -8.13
CA ALA A 321 -19.78 -9.72 -7.92
C ALA A 321 -20.30 -8.64 -6.97
N VAL A 322 -21.62 -8.37 -7.00
CA VAL A 322 -22.24 -7.38 -6.10
C VAL A 322 -22.31 -7.92 -4.67
N ARG A 323 -22.72 -9.18 -4.49
CA ARG A 323 -22.76 -9.80 -3.15
C ARG A 323 -21.37 -9.91 -2.54
N ALA A 324 -20.36 -10.29 -3.33
CA ALA A 324 -18.98 -10.34 -2.89
C ALA A 324 -18.46 -8.96 -2.48
N ALA A 325 -18.67 -7.94 -3.32
CA ALA A 325 -18.29 -6.56 -2.99
C ALA A 325 -19.01 -6.04 -1.73
N ALA A 326 -20.29 -6.38 -1.53
CA ALA A 326 -21.05 -6.00 -0.35
C ALA A 326 -20.56 -6.72 0.91
N ALA A 327 -20.29 -8.02 0.84
CA ALA A 327 -19.71 -8.77 1.95
C ALA A 327 -18.32 -8.22 2.32
N HIS A 328 -17.48 -7.90 1.34
CA HIS A 328 -16.17 -7.27 1.57
C HIS A 328 -16.31 -5.89 2.23
N ALA A 329 -17.23 -5.07 1.71
CA ALA A 329 -17.51 -3.74 2.25
C ALA A 329 -17.85 -3.77 3.74
N VAL A 330 -18.62 -4.77 4.20
CA VAL A 330 -18.96 -4.95 5.62
C VAL A 330 -17.73 -5.12 6.50
N GLY A 331 -16.72 -5.86 6.03
CA GLY A 331 -15.44 -6.00 6.72
C GLY A 331 -14.68 -4.68 6.80
N GLU A 332 -14.62 -3.93 5.70
CA GLU A 332 -13.91 -2.65 5.62
C GLU A 332 -14.53 -1.54 6.48
N ILE A 333 -15.87 -1.47 6.55
CA ILE A 333 -16.55 -0.46 7.39
C ILE A 333 -16.56 -0.85 8.87
N GLY A 334 -16.27 -2.12 9.18
CA GLY A 334 -16.24 -2.64 10.54
C GLY A 334 -17.61 -2.65 11.24
N ASP A 335 -18.66 -3.03 10.52
CA ASP A 335 -20.03 -3.07 11.05
C ASP A 335 -20.42 -4.47 11.52
N ASP A 336 -20.42 -4.69 12.84
CA ASP A 336 -20.64 -6.00 13.43
C ASP A 336 -22.09 -6.51 13.24
N GLU A 337 -23.08 -5.62 13.11
CA GLU A 337 -24.47 -6.01 12.85
C GLU A 337 -24.67 -6.48 11.41
N LEU A 338 -24.02 -5.82 10.44
CA LEU A 338 -23.97 -6.33 9.07
C LEU A 338 -23.11 -7.59 8.97
N ALA A 339 -22.05 -7.71 9.76
CA ALA A 339 -21.24 -8.93 9.79
C ALA A 339 -22.06 -10.15 10.23
N LYS A 340 -23.02 -10.00 11.15
CA LYS A 340 -23.99 -11.06 11.50
C LYS A 340 -24.87 -11.47 10.31
N ARG A 341 -25.22 -10.54 9.42
CA ARG A 341 -25.94 -10.87 8.17
C ARG A 341 -25.03 -11.57 7.16
N VAL A 342 -23.81 -11.07 6.98
CA VAL A 342 -22.78 -11.69 6.12
C VAL A 342 -22.49 -13.13 6.56
N ARG A 343 -22.46 -13.40 7.87
CA ARG A 343 -22.32 -14.77 8.41
C ARG A 343 -23.36 -15.75 7.84
N GLY A 344 -24.58 -15.29 7.55
CA GLY A 344 -25.61 -16.12 6.91
C GLY A 344 -25.22 -16.60 5.50
N LEU A 345 -24.49 -15.78 4.75
CA LEU A 345 -24.04 -16.09 3.39
C LEU A 345 -23.01 -17.24 3.35
N ILE A 346 -22.31 -17.49 4.46
CA ILE A 346 -21.36 -18.61 4.57
C ILE A 346 -22.06 -19.94 4.27
N ALA A 347 -23.29 -20.12 4.76
CA ALA A 347 -24.04 -21.36 4.60
C ALA A 347 -24.98 -21.34 3.38
N SER A 348 -25.55 -20.18 3.04
CA SER A 348 -26.65 -20.07 2.08
C SER A 348 -26.25 -19.67 0.66
N ASP A 349 -25.09 -19.03 0.46
CA ASP A 349 -24.75 -18.50 -0.86
C ASP A 349 -24.32 -19.63 -1.82
N PRO A 350 -24.89 -19.71 -3.04
CA PRO A 350 -24.52 -20.73 -4.01
C PRO A 350 -23.08 -20.61 -4.50
N GLU A 351 -22.47 -19.42 -4.43
CA GLU A 351 -21.17 -19.15 -5.04
C GLU A 351 -20.00 -19.15 -4.07
N ALA A 352 -18.96 -19.92 -4.40
CA ALA A 352 -17.77 -20.08 -3.57
C ALA A 352 -17.07 -18.75 -3.25
N ARG A 353 -16.99 -17.84 -4.22
CA ARG A 353 -16.41 -16.50 -4.03
C ARG A 353 -17.11 -15.72 -2.92
N VAL A 354 -18.44 -15.76 -2.86
CA VAL A 354 -19.20 -15.05 -1.82
C VAL A 354 -19.03 -15.74 -0.47
N ARG A 355 -19.11 -17.09 -0.43
CA ARG A 355 -18.89 -17.86 0.81
C ARG A 355 -17.50 -17.63 1.41
N HIS A 356 -16.47 -17.58 0.57
CA HIS A 356 -15.10 -17.27 0.97
C HIS A 356 -15.01 -15.88 1.62
N VAL A 357 -15.47 -14.84 0.92
CA VAL A 357 -15.43 -13.46 1.44
C VAL A 357 -16.25 -13.33 2.73
N ALA A 358 -17.44 -13.94 2.77
CA ALA A 358 -18.30 -13.94 3.94
C ALA A 358 -17.67 -14.63 5.14
N LEU A 359 -16.99 -15.76 4.93
CA LEU A 359 -16.29 -16.51 5.98
C LEU A 359 -15.14 -15.69 6.57
N ARG A 360 -14.28 -15.12 5.70
CA ARG A 360 -13.20 -14.23 6.14
C ARG A 360 -13.74 -13.06 6.95
N VAL A 361 -14.74 -12.33 6.42
CA VAL A 361 -15.29 -11.13 7.06
C VAL A 361 -15.96 -11.46 8.40
N ALA A 362 -16.73 -12.56 8.48
CA ALA A 362 -17.34 -12.98 9.74
C ALA A 362 -16.27 -13.35 10.78
N VAL A 363 -15.20 -14.04 10.38
CA VAL A 363 -14.10 -14.40 11.28
C VAL A 363 -13.32 -13.17 11.75
N GLU A 364 -13.02 -12.23 10.86
CA GLU A 364 -12.32 -10.97 11.18
C GLU A 364 -13.14 -10.07 12.10
N ARG A 365 -14.46 -9.97 11.89
CA ARG A 365 -15.34 -9.04 12.63
C ARG A 365 -15.96 -9.62 13.89
N LEU A 366 -16.47 -10.84 13.80
CA LEU A 366 -17.20 -11.50 14.90
C LEU A 366 -16.29 -12.45 15.71
N GLY A 367 -15.19 -12.89 15.11
CA GLY A 367 -14.29 -13.88 15.68
C GLY A 367 -14.79 -15.31 15.49
N VAL A 368 -13.89 -16.24 15.16
CA VAL A 368 -14.23 -17.66 15.02
C VAL A 368 -14.75 -18.31 16.32
N ARG A 369 -14.56 -17.67 17.49
CA ARG A 369 -15.08 -18.15 18.77
C ARG A 369 -16.56 -17.83 18.98
N ASP A 370 -17.15 -16.93 18.18
CA ASP A 370 -18.59 -16.75 18.14
C ASP A 370 -19.28 -18.07 17.75
N PRO A 371 -20.24 -18.60 18.52
CA PRO A 371 -20.79 -19.94 18.30
C PRO A 371 -21.39 -20.17 16.92
N GLU A 372 -22.05 -19.17 16.36
CA GLU A 372 -22.65 -19.26 15.03
C GLU A 372 -21.58 -19.20 13.93
N THR A 373 -20.58 -18.32 14.08
CA THR A 373 -19.45 -18.23 13.15
C THR A 373 -18.65 -19.53 13.17
N LEU A 374 -18.36 -20.07 14.35
CA LEU A 374 -17.71 -21.37 14.52
C LEU A 374 -18.49 -22.47 13.78
N THR A 375 -19.81 -22.54 13.99
CA THR A 375 -20.66 -23.57 13.37
C THR A 375 -20.65 -23.45 11.85
N ALA A 376 -20.75 -22.23 11.31
CA ALA A 376 -20.70 -21.98 9.88
C ALA A 376 -19.32 -22.38 9.29
N THR A 377 -18.22 -21.98 9.93
CA THR A 377 -16.85 -22.31 9.52
C THR A 377 -16.59 -23.81 9.57
N LEU A 378 -17.01 -24.51 10.64
CA LEU A 378 -16.92 -25.97 10.75
C LEU A 378 -17.70 -26.68 9.64
N GLY A 379 -18.90 -26.19 9.32
CA GLY A 379 -19.71 -26.73 8.22
C GLY A 379 -19.04 -26.53 6.86
N ARG A 380 -18.38 -25.39 6.62
CA ARG A 380 -17.62 -25.14 5.39
C ARG A 380 -16.40 -26.04 5.26
N LEU A 381 -15.63 -26.21 6.33
CA LEU A 381 -14.49 -27.14 6.33
C LEU A 381 -14.91 -28.56 5.96
N ARG A 382 -16.08 -29.02 6.45
CA ARG A 382 -16.54 -30.39 6.24
C ARG A 382 -17.13 -30.62 4.85
N ASP A 383 -18.00 -29.72 4.38
CA ASP A 383 -18.93 -30.03 3.29
C ASP A 383 -18.83 -29.08 2.07
N ASP A 384 -17.99 -28.04 2.08
CA ASP A 384 -17.96 -27.13 0.92
C ASP A 384 -17.39 -27.82 -0.32
N ALA A 385 -18.03 -27.62 -1.47
CA ALA A 385 -17.58 -28.17 -2.74
C ALA A 385 -16.25 -27.56 -3.21
N ASP A 386 -16.05 -26.27 -2.91
CA ASP A 386 -14.87 -25.54 -3.36
C ASP A 386 -13.71 -25.68 -2.35
N PRO A 387 -12.53 -26.14 -2.79
CA PRO A 387 -11.41 -26.38 -1.90
C PRO A 387 -10.77 -25.10 -1.36
N PHE A 388 -10.91 -23.94 -2.00
CA PHE A 388 -10.43 -22.68 -1.45
C PHE A 388 -11.30 -22.23 -0.27
N VAL A 389 -12.61 -22.48 -0.31
CA VAL A 389 -13.48 -22.23 0.86
C VAL A 389 -13.10 -23.14 2.03
N ARG A 390 -12.78 -24.41 1.76
CA ARG A 390 -12.29 -25.34 2.79
C ARG A 390 -10.91 -24.96 3.34
N GLU A 391 -10.01 -24.49 2.47
CA GLU A 391 -8.68 -23.95 2.83
C GLU A 391 -8.83 -22.78 3.80
N GLU A 392 -9.66 -21.78 3.46
CA GLU A 392 -9.91 -20.60 4.30
C GLU A 392 -10.57 -20.98 5.63
N ALA A 393 -11.54 -21.91 5.60
CA ALA A 393 -12.17 -22.43 6.82
C ALA A 393 -11.15 -23.13 7.73
N ALA A 394 -10.26 -23.94 7.17
CA ALA A 394 -9.19 -24.59 7.92
C ALA A 394 -8.25 -23.56 8.57
N VAL A 395 -7.84 -22.52 7.82
CA VAL A 395 -6.99 -21.44 8.34
C VAL A 395 -7.68 -20.71 9.49
N ALA A 396 -8.94 -20.30 9.32
CA ALA A 396 -9.72 -19.57 10.32
C ALA A 396 -9.88 -20.34 11.65
N LEU A 397 -9.93 -21.67 11.61
CA LEU A 397 -10.07 -22.54 12.78
C LEU A 397 -8.75 -22.75 13.55
N GLY A 398 -7.62 -22.30 13.01
CA GLY A 398 -6.27 -22.42 13.60
C GLY A 398 -6.01 -21.49 14.79
N VAL A 399 -6.94 -21.42 15.75
CA VAL A 399 -6.86 -20.57 16.93
C VAL A 399 -6.51 -21.39 18.17
N GLU A 400 -5.56 -20.90 18.97
CA GLU A 400 -5.12 -21.53 20.21
C GLU A 400 -6.31 -21.78 21.17
N SER A 401 -6.33 -22.98 21.75
CA SER A 401 -7.35 -23.46 22.69
C SER A 401 -8.78 -23.53 22.12
N LEU A 402 -8.93 -23.68 20.80
CA LEU A 402 -10.23 -23.90 20.16
C LEU A 402 -10.57 -25.39 20.07
N GLN A 403 -10.87 -26.01 21.21
CA GLN A 403 -11.17 -27.44 21.36
C GLN A 403 -12.13 -28.02 20.31
N LYS A 404 -13.22 -27.30 20.03
CA LYS A 404 -14.26 -27.72 19.09
C LYS A 404 -13.77 -27.81 17.64
N ALA A 405 -12.63 -27.21 17.30
CA ALA A 405 -12.04 -27.28 15.97
C ALA A 405 -11.10 -28.49 15.80
N ALA A 406 -10.58 -29.08 16.88
CA ALA A 406 -9.53 -30.10 16.79
C ALA A 406 -9.97 -31.35 16.04
N GLU A 407 -11.15 -31.91 16.36
CA GLU A 407 -11.66 -33.10 15.68
C GLU A 407 -12.07 -32.83 14.21
N PRO A 408 -12.79 -31.73 13.89
CA PRO A 408 -13.04 -31.35 12.50
C PRO A 408 -11.78 -31.11 11.67
N LEU A 409 -10.75 -30.46 12.24
CA LEU A 409 -9.45 -30.29 11.58
C LEU A 409 -8.72 -31.62 11.40
N ALA A 410 -8.79 -32.53 12.38
CA ALA A 410 -8.25 -33.88 12.27
C ALA A 410 -8.95 -34.69 11.16
N HIS A 411 -10.26 -34.53 10.99
CA HIS A 411 -11.01 -35.13 9.88
C HIS A 411 -10.58 -34.57 8.52
N ALA A 412 -10.35 -33.25 8.44
CA ALA A 412 -9.87 -32.59 7.23
C ALA A 412 -8.44 -33.01 6.80
N LEU A 413 -7.70 -33.77 7.63
CA LEU A 413 -6.43 -34.37 7.22
C LEU A 413 -6.60 -35.48 6.16
N ALA A 414 -7.83 -35.93 5.92
CA ALA A 414 -8.20 -36.87 4.87
C ALA A 414 -8.85 -36.19 3.64
N ASP A 415 -8.81 -34.86 3.54
CA ASP A 415 -9.37 -34.14 2.39
C ASP A 415 -8.70 -34.58 1.08
N PRO A 416 -9.43 -34.74 -0.03
CA PRO A 416 -8.85 -35.11 -1.32
C PRO A 416 -7.89 -34.04 -1.88
N GLN A 417 -8.01 -32.78 -1.46
CA GLN A 417 -7.12 -31.70 -1.87
C GLN A 417 -6.03 -31.50 -0.83
N TRP A 418 -4.78 -31.80 -1.21
CA TRP A 418 -3.62 -31.69 -0.33
C TRP A 418 -3.44 -30.27 0.24
N THR A 419 -3.90 -29.23 -0.46
CA THR A 419 -3.84 -27.84 0.00
C THR A 419 -4.69 -27.63 1.25
N VAL A 420 -5.88 -28.25 1.31
CA VAL A 420 -6.75 -28.24 2.49
C VAL A 420 -6.09 -29.01 3.63
N VAL A 421 -5.52 -30.18 3.35
CA VAL A 421 -4.77 -30.98 4.34
C VAL A 421 -3.61 -30.18 4.94
N ALA A 422 -2.88 -29.42 4.10
CA ALA A 422 -1.76 -28.61 4.53
C ALA A 422 -2.19 -27.52 5.53
N CYS A 423 -3.24 -26.76 5.21
CA CYS A 423 -3.78 -25.74 6.10
C CYS A 423 -4.40 -26.36 7.36
N ALA A 424 -5.09 -27.50 7.25
CA ALA A 424 -5.70 -28.19 8.37
C ALA A 424 -4.65 -28.74 9.36
N ALA A 425 -3.55 -29.32 8.88
CA ALA A 425 -2.47 -29.82 9.72
C ALA A 425 -1.80 -28.70 10.53
N VAL A 426 -1.48 -27.59 9.87
CA VAL A 426 -0.92 -26.40 10.54
C VAL A 426 -1.92 -25.83 11.56
N SER A 427 -3.19 -25.68 11.19
CA SER A 427 -4.24 -25.17 12.08
C SER A 427 -4.48 -26.09 13.28
N LEU A 428 -4.49 -27.42 13.08
CA LEU A 428 -4.64 -28.40 14.15
C LEU A 428 -3.50 -28.26 15.17
N GLY A 429 -2.26 -28.08 14.68
CA GLY A 429 -1.11 -27.73 15.52
C GLY A 429 -1.31 -26.43 16.31
N LYS A 430 -1.76 -25.37 15.64
CA LYS A 430 -2.04 -24.05 16.24
C LYS A 430 -3.15 -24.10 17.30
N THR A 431 -4.09 -25.04 17.25
CA THR A 431 -5.08 -25.22 18.33
C THR A 431 -4.43 -25.60 19.65
N ARG A 432 -3.30 -26.29 19.60
CA ARG A 432 -2.59 -26.83 20.77
C ARG A 432 -3.43 -27.79 21.61
N GLU A 433 -4.41 -28.45 21.03
CA GLU A 433 -5.18 -29.49 21.74
C GLU A 433 -4.44 -30.82 21.75
N ASP A 434 -4.58 -31.61 22.82
CA ASP A 434 -3.91 -32.93 22.91
C ASP A 434 -4.41 -33.89 21.82
N ALA A 435 -5.67 -33.73 21.41
CA ALA A 435 -6.28 -34.46 20.30
C ALA A 435 -5.56 -34.26 18.95
N ALA A 436 -4.71 -33.23 18.82
CA ALA A 436 -3.90 -32.99 17.62
C ALA A 436 -2.78 -34.02 17.41
N LEU A 437 -2.24 -34.58 18.50
CA LEU A 437 -0.99 -35.35 18.45
C LEU A 437 -1.10 -36.61 17.59
N ALA A 438 -2.11 -37.44 17.83
CA ALA A 438 -2.25 -38.71 17.13
C ALA A 438 -2.54 -38.52 15.62
N PRO A 439 -3.48 -37.65 15.19
CA PRO A 439 -3.71 -37.37 13.77
C PRO A 439 -2.48 -36.83 13.05
N LEU A 440 -1.75 -35.88 13.66
CA LEU A 440 -0.54 -35.31 13.06
C LEU A 440 0.59 -36.34 12.98
N THR A 441 0.77 -37.16 14.03
CA THR A 441 1.76 -38.25 14.04
C THR A 441 1.51 -39.25 12.93
N LYS A 442 0.25 -39.60 12.69
CA LYS A 442 -0.16 -40.47 11.57
C LYS A 442 0.08 -39.80 10.22
N LEU A 443 -0.26 -38.52 10.07
CA LEU A 443 -0.05 -37.80 8.81
C LEU A 443 1.45 -37.66 8.47
N ALA A 444 2.31 -37.58 9.49
CA ALA A 444 3.76 -37.57 9.35
C ALA A 444 4.35 -38.88 8.76
N GLU A 445 3.56 -39.95 8.65
CA GLU A 445 3.96 -41.23 8.02
C GLU A 445 3.64 -41.29 6.51
N SER A 446 3.01 -40.24 5.96
CA SER A 446 2.57 -40.24 4.56
C SER A 446 3.72 -40.43 3.57
N ALA A 447 3.50 -41.17 2.49
CA ALA A 447 4.45 -41.19 1.38
C ALA A 447 4.57 -39.82 0.68
N ASP A 448 3.49 -39.02 0.75
CA ASP A 448 3.45 -37.66 0.18
C ASP A 448 4.17 -36.67 1.10
N TRP A 449 5.27 -36.11 0.61
CA TRP A 449 6.10 -35.16 1.35
C TRP A 449 5.35 -33.89 1.73
N ARG A 450 4.34 -33.47 0.96
CA ARG A 450 3.53 -32.28 1.26
C ARG A 450 2.77 -32.50 2.55
N LEU A 451 2.14 -33.67 2.69
CA LEU A 451 1.35 -34.02 3.86
C LEU A 451 2.25 -34.26 5.08
N ARG A 452 3.38 -34.97 4.90
CA ARG A 452 4.37 -35.15 5.98
C ARG A 452 4.89 -33.80 6.48
N GLY A 453 5.32 -32.93 5.57
CA GLY A 453 5.87 -31.62 5.91
C GLY A 453 4.84 -30.75 6.64
N SER A 454 3.59 -30.77 6.19
CA SER A 454 2.51 -30.06 6.89
C SER A 454 2.21 -30.64 8.27
N ALA A 455 2.33 -31.96 8.45
CA ALA A 455 2.20 -32.61 9.75
C ALA A 455 3.31 -32.17 10.71
N ILE A 456 4.57 -32.16 10.25
CA ILE A 456 5.71 -31.68 11.03
C ILE A 456 5.56 -30.18 11.35
N ALA A 457 5.05 -29.36 10.42
CA ALA A 457 4.74 -27.95 10.69
C ALA A 457 3.66 -27.81 11.78
N GLY A 458 2.61 -28.62 11.71
CA GLY A 458 1.59 -28.72 12.74
C GLY A 458 2.16 -29.12 14.11
N LEU A 459 2.98 -30.17 14.18
CA LEU A 459 3.62 -30.60 15.43
C LEU A 459 4.56 -29.51 16.00
N SER A 460 5.24 -28.75 15.13
CA SER A 460 6.09 -27.62 15.51
C SER A 460 5.27 -26.50 16.18
N HIS A 461 4.07 -26.21 15.66
CA HIS A 461 3.14 -25.26 16.31
C HIS A 461 2.50 -25.79 17.59
N TRP A 462 2.24 -27.10 17.65
CA TRP A 462 1.71 -27.78 18.84
C TRP A 462 2.68 -27.66 20.03
N ASN A 463 3.98 -27.80 19.74
CA ASN A 463 5.10 -27.40 20.60
C ASN A 463 5.06 -28.00 22.02
N ARG A 464 5.07 -29.33 22.15
CA ARG A 464 5.17 -30.03 23.46
C ARG A 464 6.07 -31.25 23.40
N ALA A 465 6.52 -31.73 24.57
CA ALA A 465 7.41 -32.88 24.71
C ALA A 465 6.96 -34.12 23.92
N ALA A 466 5.65 -34.41 23.87
CA ALA A 466 5.17 -35.62 23.23
C ALA A 466 5.31 -35.64 21.70
N CYS A 467 5.58 -34.52 21.02
CA CYS A 467 5.88 -34.54 19.58
C CYS A 467 7.37 -34.80 19.29
N VAL A 468 8.23 -34.74 20.31
CA VAL A 468 9.68 -34.88 20.15
C VAL A 468 10.09 -36.20 19.50
N PRO A 469 9.52 -37.38 19.84
CA PRO A 469 9.85 -38.62 19.14
C PRO A 469 9.68 -38.52 17.63
N ARG A 470 8.57 -37.93 17.16
CA ARG A 470 8.35 -37.68 15.73
C ARG A 470 9.28 -36.63 15.14
N MET A 471 9.60 -35.58 15.89
CA MET A 471 10.58 -34.59 15.44
C MET A 471 11.98 -35.20 15.29
N ILE A 472 12.40 -36.09 16.19
CA ILE A 472 13.70 -36.78 16.11
C ILE A 472 13.80 -37.60 14.83
N GLU A 473 12.75 -38.33 14.46
CA GLU A 473 12.71 -39.07 13.20
C GLU A 473 12.71 -38.13 11.99
N ALA A 474 11.95 -37.04 12.05
CA ALA A 474 11.85 -36.06 10.97
C ALA A 474 13.17 -35.34 10.68
N VAL A 475 14.08 -35.21 11.65
CA VAL A 475 15.45 -34.69 11.42
C VAL A 475 16.21 -35.51 10.37
N GLY A 476 15.91 -36.82 10.26
CA GLY A 476 16.47 -37.71 9.23
C GLY A 476 15.58 -37.91 8.01
N ASP A 477 14.54 -37.11 7.80
CA ASP A 477 13.67 -37.24 6.61
C ASP A 477 14.48 -36.99 5.32
N ALA A 478 14.14 -37.72 4.26
CA ALA A 478 14.77 -37.57 2.95
C ALA A 478 14.45 -36.20 2.32
N ASP A 479 13.33 -35.58 2.70
CA ASP A 479 12.97 -34.23 2.29
C ASP A 479 13.67 -33.18 3.16
N THR A 480 14.52 -32.37 2.53
CA THR A 480 15.37 -31.40 3.22
C THR A 480 14.58 -30.33 3.98
N ALA A 481 13.39 -29.95 3.52
CA ALA A 481 12.57 -28.97 4.23
C ALA A 481 11.99 -29.55 5.51
N ILE A 482 11.60 -30.83 5.49
CA ILE A 482 11.08 -31.54 6.66
C ILE A 482 12.19 -31.72 7.70
N ALA A 483 13.37 -32.18 7.25
CA ALA A 483 14.55 -32.30 8.10
C ALA A 483 14.93 -30.97 8.76
N ARG A 484 14.96 -29.89 7.99
CA ARG A 484 15.25 -28.54 8.51
C ARG A 484 14.19 -28.06 9.50
N LEU A 485 12.91 -28.23 9.19
CA LEU A 485 11.81 -27.83 10.05
C LEU A 485 11.89 -28.52 11.43
N ALA A 486 12.18 -29.81 11.45
CA ALA A 486 12.40 -30.56 12.68
C ALA A 486 13.68 -30.13 13.42
N HIS A 487 14.77 -29.87 12.69
CA HIS A 487 16.02 -29.39 13.28
C HIS A 487 15.87 -28.01 13.93
N GLU A 488 15.23 -27.06 13.24
CA GLU A 488 14.96 -25.72 13.78
C GLU A 488 14.01 -25.75 14.98
N PHE A 489 13.04 -26.68 15.00
CA PHE A 489 12.23 -26.93 16.19
C PHE A 489 13.13 -27.25 17.41
N PHE A 490 14.12 -28.12 17.25
CA PHE A 490 15.06 -28.42 18.33
C PHE A 490 15.93 -27.24 18.72
N LEU A 491 16.42 -26.45 17.76
CA LEU A 491 17.20 -25.24 18.07
C LEU A 491 16.37 -24.28 18.95
N ARG A 492 15.09 -24.08 18.62
CA ARG A 492 14.17 -23.23 19.40
C ARG A 492 13.84 -23.82 20.76
N ALA A 493 13.55 -25.12 20.84
CA ALA A 493 13.12 -25.77 22.08
C ALA A 493 14.29 -25.97 23.07
N SER A 494 15.49 -26.28 22.58
CA SER A 494 16.64 -26.65 23.40
C SER A 494 17.62 -25.51 23.67
N GLY A 495 17.73 -24.53 22.77
CA GLY A 495 18.77 -23.51 22.78
C GLY A 495 20.18 -24.03 22.48
N VAL A 496 20.36 -25.32 22.21
CA VAL A 496 21.66 -25.91 21.83
C VAL A 496 21.75 -26.12 20.32
N ARG A 497 22.96 -26.00 19.78
CA ARG A 497 23.24 -26.26 18.37
C ARG A 497 23.93 -27.61 18.23
N LEU A 498 23.18 -28.63 17.83
CA LEU A 498 23.69 -29.97 17.53
C LEU A 498 23.49 -30.31 16.05
N PRO A 499 24.28 -31.25 15.48
CA PRO A 499 24.07 -31.76 14.12
C PRO A 499 22.64 -32.29 13.90
N ALA A 500 22.14 -32.18 12.68
CA ALA A 500 20.83 -32.69 12.26
C ALA A 500 20.88 -34.22 12.08
N GLU A 501 21.15 -34.95 13.16
CA GLU A 501 21.27 -36.42 13.16
C GLU A 501 20.33 -37.05 14.18
N VAL A 502 19.61 -38.09 13.75
CA VAL A 502 18.59 -38.78 14.55
C VAL A 502 19.17 -39.30 15.87
N GLU A 503 20.31 -40.00 15.83
CA GLU A 503 20.93 -40.58 17.03
C GLU A 503 21.44 -39.52 18.01
N VAL A 504 21.93 -38.38 17.49
CA VAL A 504 22.42 -37.27 18.31
C VAL A 504 21.26 -36.65 19.09
N TRP A 505 20.16 -36.31 18.42
CA TRP A 505 18.99 -35.74 19.07
C TRP A 505 18.27 -36.75 19.98
N ARG A 506 18.26 -38.04 19.61
CA ARG A 506 17.72 -39.11 20.47
C ARG A 506 18.47 -39.21 21.79
N LYS A 507 19.81 -39.26 21.73
CA LYS A 507 20.65 -39.30 22.94
C LYS A 507 20.47 -38.03 23.76
N TRP A 508 20.52 -36.87 23.12
CA TRP A 508 20.37 -35.59 23.82
C TRP A 508 19.02 -35.46 24.53
N TRP A 509 17.93 -35.87 23.87
CA TRP A 509 16.59 -35.84 24.47
C TRP A 509 16.47 -36.75 25.69
N ALA A 510 16.98 -37.98 25.60
CA ALA A 510 16.98 -38.92 26.71
C ALA A 510 17.69 -38.38 27.97
N GLU A 511 18.70 -37.51 27.79
CA GLU A 511 19.47 -36.90 28.89
C GLU A 511 18.88 -35.55 29.38
N ASN A 512 18.00 -34.91 28.60
CA ASN A 512 17.62 -33.51 28.82
C ASN A 512 16.12 -33.20 28.75
N GLU A 513 15.24 -34.17 28.50
CA GLU A 513 13.78 -33.97 28.43
C GLU A 513 13.23 -33.14 29.59
N SER A 514 13.60 -33.48 30.83
CA SER A 514 13.12 -32.80 32.04
C SER A 514 13.60 -31.35 32.18
N LYS A 515 14.59 -30.93 31.38
CA LYS A 515 15.16 -29.57 31.37
C LYS A 515 14.54 -28.70 30.29
N VAL A 516 13.86 -29.28 29.30
CA VAL A 516 13.28 -28.53 28.18
C VAL A 516 11.93 -27.97 28.58
N THR A 517 11.79 -26.66 28.47
CA THR A 517 10.52 -25.97 28.74
C THR A 517 9.91 -25.46 27.44
N PHE A 518 8.74 -25.96 27.11
CA PHE A 518 7.98 -25.49 25.95
C PHE A 518 7.15 -24.26 26.34
N LYS A 519 7.58 -23.08 25.88
CA LYS A 519 6.90 -21.82 26.24
C LYS A 519 5.58 -21.61 25.47
N PRO A 520 4.56 -20.99 26.08
CA PRO A 520 3.34 -20.58 25.39
C PRO A 520 3.61 -19.54 24.28
N THR A 521 2.80 -19.56 23.20
CA THR A 521 2.91 -18.60 22.08
C THR A 521 2.73 -17.15 22.54
N ALA A 522 1.88 -16.92 23.55
CA ALA A 522 1.59 -15.60 24.08
C ALA A 522 2.81 -14.89 24.71
N GLU A 523 3.71 -15.64 25.35
CA GLU A 523 4.94 -15.08 25.93
C GLU A 523 5.94 -14.66 24.85
N LEU A 524 6.01 -15.43 23.75
CA LEU A 524 6.81 -15.10 22.56
C LEU A 524 6.23 -13.88 21.83
N ARG A 525 4.91 -13.84 21.61
CA ARG A 525 4.23 -12.68 20.99
C ARG A 525 4.37 -11.41 21.84
N ALA A 526 4.14 -11.48 23.15
CA ALA A 526 4.29 -10.32 24.04
C ALA A 526 5.74 -9.80 24.08
N ARG A 527 6.73 -10.69 23.96
CA ARG A 527 8.13 -10.30 23.77
C ARG A 527 8.32 -9.58 22.43
N MET A 528 7.81 -10.11 21.33
CA MET A 528 7.95 -9.51 20.00
C MET A 528 7.23 -8.16 19.86
N GLU A 529 6.05 -8.02 20.48
CA GLU A 529 5.27 -6.78 20.54
C GLU A 529 5.98 -5.72 21.40
N LYS A 530 6.56 -6.12 22.54
CA LYS A 530 7.31 -5.21 23.45
C LYS A 530 8.59 -4.63 22.83
N TYR A 531 9.25 -5.36 21.93
CA TYR A 531 10.52 -4.94 21.32
C TYR A 531 10.38 -4.49 19.85
N GLY A 532 9.21 -4.64 19.20
CA GLY A 532 9.02 -4.51 17.74
C GLY A 532 8.75 -3.11 17.17
N TYR A 533 8.88 -2.05 17.98
CA TYR A 533 8.60 -0.67 17.54
C TYR A 533 9.75 0.32 17.73
N GLY A 534 10.86 -0.07 18.38
CA GLY A 534 11.89 0.87 18.83
C GLY A 534 13.21 0.86 18.08
N SER A 535 13.47 -0.09 17.18
CA SER A 535 14.79 -0.22 16.57
C SER A 535 14.83 0.39 15.16
N PRO A 536 15.56 1.50 14.96
CA PRO A 536 15.87 2.02 13.64
C PRO A 536 16.88 1.14 12.87
N ASP A 537 17.30 0.00 13.44
CA ASP A 537 18.26 -0.92 12.85
C ASP A 537 17.57 -2.08 12.12
N TYR A 538 17.69 -2.09 10.79
CA TYR A 538 17.21 -3.19 9.94
C TYR A 538 17.84 -4.53 10.35
N GLN A 539 19.07 -4.56 10.89
CA GLN A 539 19.75 -5.80 11.26
C GLN A 539 18.96 -6.60 12.31
N GLU A 540 18.35 -5.93 13.29
CA GLU A 540 17.50 -6.62 14.28
C GLU A 540 16.21 -7.16 13.65
N THR A 541 15.66 -6.49 12.62
CA THR A 541 14.45 -6.92 11.90
C THR A 541 14.68 -8.16 11.04
N TYR A 542 15.91 -8.44 10.62
CA TYR A 542 16.25 -9.61 9.80
C TYR A 542 17.06 -10.69 10.53
N ALA A 543 17.57 -10.42 11.75
CA ALA A 543 18.33 -11.40 12.55
C ALA A 543 17.63 -12.75 12.75
N ASP A 544 18.23 -13.86 12.32
CA ASP A 544 17.66 -15.22 12.37
C ASP A 544 16.45 -15.48 11.44
N LEU A 545 16.11 -14.56 10.54
CA LEU A 545 15.11 -14.81 9.49
C LEU A 545 15.77 -15.49 8.29
N ASP A 546 15.21 -16.61 7.83
CA ASP A 546 15.63 -17.25 6.58
C ASP A 546 15.09 -16.45 5.38
N VAL A 547 15.95 -15.63 4.75
CA VAL A 547 15.63 -14.94 3.50
C VAL A 547 16.25 -15.70 2.33
N ILE A 548 15.39 -16.20 1.46
CA ILE A 548 15.75 -17.01 0.29
C ILE A 548 15.52 -16.16 -0.95
N VAL A 549 16.56 -15.93 -1.73
CA VAL A 549 16.49 -15.12 -2.95
C VAL A 549 16.66 -16.02 -4.17
N PHE A 550 15.64 -16.08 -5.01
CA PHE A 550 15.74 -16.71 -6.32
C PHE A 550 16.65 -15.88 -7.22
N ALA A 551 17.66 -16.50 -7.80
CA ALA A 551 18.55 -15.83 -8.73
C ALA A 551 17.78 -15.43 -9.99
N GLY A 552 17.84 -14.14 -10.33
CA GLY A 552 17.36 -13.64 -11.62
C GLY A 552 18.33 -13.99 -12.76
N ARG A 553 17.94 -13.63 -13.99
CA ARG A 553 18.87 -13.68 -15.14
C ARG A 553 19.81 -12.47 -15.11
N PRO A 554 21.01 -12.55 -15.72
CA PRO A 554 21.85 -11.38 -15.93
C PRO A 554 21.07 -10.26 -16.64
N GLY A 555 21.07 -9.05 -16.05
CA GLY A 555 20.29 -7.92 -16.54
C GLY A 555 18.84 -7.84 -16.01
N GLY A 556 18.40 -8.78 -15.18
CA GLY A 556 17.13 -8.72 -14.45
C GLY A 556 17.30 -8.19 -13.02
N ASP A 557 16.37 -8.57 -12.15
CA ASP A 557 16.36 -8.14 -10.75
C ASP A 557 17.47 -8.77 -9.91
N ASN A 558 18.04 -7.96 -9.02
CA ASN A 558 19.17 -8.37 -8.19
C ASN A 558 19.06 -7.91 -6.74
N ILE A 559 17.89 -8.10 -6.11
CA ILE A 559 17.63 -7.63 -4.73
C ILE A 559 18.68 -8.08 -3.70
N GLN A 560 19.37 -9.19 -3.95
CA GLN A 560 20.50 -9.66 -3.13
C GLN A 560 21.60 -8.61 -2.96
N ASN A 561 21.83 -7.76 -3.96
CA ASN A 561 22.79 -6.66 -3.88
C ASN A 561 22.35 -5.63 -2.85
N LEU A 562 21.07 -5.26 -2.88
CA LEU A 562 20.48 -4.34 -1.93
C LEU A 562 20.47 -4.92 -0.52
N LEU A 563 20.06 -6.18 -0.36
CA LEU A 563 20.11 -6.90 0.92
C LEU A 563 21.54 -6.95 1.48
N GLY A 564 22.52 -7.28 0.65
CA GLY A 564 23.93 -7.31 1.02
C GLY A 564 24.47 -5.95 1.47
N ARG A 565 24.13 -4.87 0.76
CA ARG A 565 24.50 -3.48 1.15
C ARG A 565 23.91 -3.09 2.51
N LEU A 566 22.73 -3.61 2.84
CA LEU A 566 22.03 -3.33 4.10
C LEU A 566 22.41 -4.31 5.22
N GLY A 567 23.32 -5.26 4.97
CA GLY A 567 23.75 -6.27 5.93
C GLY A 567 22.69 -7.32 6.26
N VAL A 568 21.67 -7.47 5.39
CA VAL A 568 20.63 -8.50 5.56
C VAL A 568 21.18 -9.84 5.07
N VAL A 569 21.29 -10.79 6.00
CA VAL A 569 21.72 -12.16 5.68
C VAL A 569 20.65 -12.83 4.82
N HIS A 570 21.09 -13.40 3.70
CA HIS A 570 20.23 -14.10 2.76
C HIS A 570 21.02 -15.21 2.07
N ARG A 571 20.30 -16.15 1.47
CA ARG A 571 20.88 -17.23 0.67
C ARG A 571 20.24 -17.27 -0.72
N MET A 572 21.04 -17.67 -1.70
CA MET A 572 20.60 -17.74 -3.09
C MET A 572 20.04 -19.13 -3.42
N THR A 573 19.03 -19.19 -4.27
CA THR A 573 18.49 -20.39 -4.91
C THR A 573 18.37 -20.17 -6.42
N GLU A 574 18.10 -21.22 -7.18
CA GLU A 574 17.86 -21.16 -8.63
C GLU A 574 16.81 -22.22 -9.02
N ALA A 575 16.38 -22.21 -10.28
CA ALA A 575 15.42 -23.18 -10.78
C ALA A 575 15.91 -24.62 -10.53
N ASN A 576 14.97 -25.53 -10.26
CA ASN A 576 15.19 -26.94 -9.98
C ASN A 576 15.87 -27.24 -8.62
N ARG A 577 16.24 -26.23 -7.81
CA ARG A 577 16.95 -26.43 -6.52
C ARG A 577 16.08 -26.30 -5.26
N LEU A 578 14.89 -25.71 -5.33
CA LEU A 578 14.09 -25.42 -4.13
C LEU A 578 13.82 -26.65 -3.25
N VAL A 579 13.65 -27.81 -3.86
CA VAL A 579 13.43 -29.08 -3.16
C VAL A 579 14.62 -29.48 -2.27
N GLY A 580 15.85 -29.18 -2.70
CA GLY A 580 17.07 -29.44 -1.93
C GLY A 580 17.49 -28.30 -1.00
N ASP A 581 16.98 -27.08 -1.25
CA ASP A 581 17.34 -25.88 -0.51
C ASP A 581 16.61 -25.74 0.83
N ALA A 582 15.91 -26.77 1.31
CA ALA A 582 15.30 -26.82 2.63
C ALA A 582 14.48 -25.56 2.96
N VAL A 583 13.44 -25.26 2.18
CA VAL A 583 12.58 -24.09 2.40
C VAL A 583 11.75 -24.27 3.68
N HIS A 584 11.85 -23.34 4.62
CA HIS A 584 11.15 -23.38 5.91
C HIS A 584 9.85 -22.54 5.89
N PRO A 585 8.72 -22.96 6.51
CA PRO A 585 7.46 -22.19 6.55
C PRO A 585 7.54 -20.80 7.22
N ASP A 586 8.61 -20.52 7.98
CA ASP A 586 8.87 -19.19 8.55
C ASP A 586 9.81 -18.32 7.72
N ALA A 587 10.27 -18.81 6.56
CA ALA A 587 11.14 -18.07 5.66
C ALA A 587 10.38 -16.99 4.86
N VAL A 588 11.15 -16.06 4.31
CA VAL A 588 10.71 -15.14 3.27
C VAL A 588 11.41 -15.54 1.97
N TYR A 589 10.61 -15.82 0.95
CA TYR A 589 11.09 -16.11 -0.39
C TYR A 589 10.95 -14.87 -1.27
N VAL A 590 12.04 -14.48 -1.90
CA VAL A 590 12.08 -13.37 -2.85
C VAL A 590 12.34 -13.89 -4.25
N ALA A 591 11.35 -13.76 -5.13
CA ALA A 591 11.42 -14.14 -6.54
C ALA A 591 11.90 -12.94 -7.38
N ASN A 592 13.20 -12.86 -7.66
CA ASN A 592 13.70 -11.92 -8.66
C ASN A 592 13.21 -12.31 -10.06
N CYS A 593 13.00 -11.31 -10.93
CA CYS A 593 12.76 -11.49 -12.36
C CYS A 593 13.91 -12.27 -13.06
N PRO A 594 13.60 -13.29 -13.90
CA PRO A 594 12.28 -13.61 -14.41
C PRO A 594 11.42 -14.52 -13.51
N GLY A 595 12.00 -15.15 -12.48
CA GLY A 595 11.24 -16.03 -11.58
C GLY A 595 10.78 -17.35 -12.23
N GLU A 596 11.51 -17.82 -13.25
CA GLU A 596 11.18 -19.06 -13.97
C GLU A 596 11.44 -20.30 -13.10
N ILE A 597 10.41 -20.75 -12.39
CA ILE A 597 10.48 -21.93 -11.53
C ILE A 597 10.06 -23.20 -12.27
N GLU A 598 10.61 -24.35 -11.89
CA GLU A 598 10.16 -25.64 -12.44
C GLU A 598 8.84 -26.09 -11.80
N PRO A 599 8.06 -27.00 -12.43
CA PRO A 599 6.79 -27.48 -11.86
C PRO A 599 6.90 -27.98 -10.41
N LYS A 600 7.99 -28.68 -10.07
CA LYS A 600 8.24 -29.16 -8.70
C LYS A 600 8.56 -28.03 -7.71
N ASP A 601 9.15 -26.93 -8.18
CA ASP A 601 9.46 -25.78 -7.34
C ASP A 601 8.20 -24.95 -7.10
N ALA A 602 7.32 -24.85 -8.11
CA ALA A 602 5.99 -24.28 -7.96
C ALA A 602 5.17 -25.06 -6.91
N GLU A 603 5.19 -26.39 -6.97
CA GLU A 603 4.56 -27.23 -5.95
C GLU A 603 5.17 -27.02 -4.55
N ARG A 604 6.50 -26.87 -4.46
CA ARG A 604 7.18 -26.52 -3.21
C ARG A 604 6.74 -25.16 -2.66
N LEU A 605 6.64 -24.15 -3.52
CA LEU A 605 6.19 -22.81 -3.14
C LEU A 605 4.70 -22.79 -2.77
N GLN A 606 3.85 -23.57 -3.45
CA GLN A 606 2.44 -23.77 -3.09
C GLN A 606 2.29 -24.29 -1.66
N TRP A 607 3.15 -25.25 -1.27
CA TRP A 607 3.18 -25.78 0.09
C TRP A 607 3.75 -24.75 1.08
N PHE A 608 4.85 -24.09 0.71
CA PHE A 608 5.53 -23.08 1.54
C PHE A 608 4.56 -21.96 1.94
N VAL A 609 3.88 -21.30 0.98
CA VAL A 609 2.96 -20.20 1.32
C VAL A 609 1.80 -20.68 2.18
N ARG A 610 1.21 -21.85 1.87
CA ARG A 610 0.07 -22.39 2.63
C ARG A 610 0.40 -22.78 4.05
N THR A 611 1.66 -23.12 4.33
CA THR A 611 2.13 -23.50 5.67
C THR A 611 2.67 -22.32 6.47
N GLY A 612 2.75 -21.12 5.90
CA GLY A 612 3.13 -19.89 6.61
C GLY A 612 4.12 -18.99 5.87
N GLY A 613 4.65 -19.45 4.75
CA GLY A 613 5.69 -18.78 3.98
C GLY A 613 5.25 -17.46 3.37
N TYR A 614 6.17 -16.51 3.29
CA TYR A 614 5.94 -15.19 2.71
C TYR A 614 6.65 -15.11 1.37
N LEU A 615 5.92 -14.84 0.29
CA LEU A 615 6.44 -14.73 -1.07
C LEU A 615 6.39 -13.28 -1.55
N PHE A 616 7.55 -12.72 -1.88
CA PHE A 616 7.70 -11.40 -2.48
C PHE A 616 8.22 -11.58 -3.92
N ALA A 617 7.52 -11.04 -4.91
CA ALA A 617 7.83 -11.22 -6.32
C ALA A 617 7.93 -9.88 -7.05
N SER A 618 8.77 -9.83 -8.09
CA SER A 618 8.80 -8.71 -9.04
C SER A 618 8.49 -9.10 -10.48
N CYS A 619 7.88 -8.17 -11.19
CA CYS A 619 7.94 -8.07 -12.64
C CYS A 619 7.49 -9.40 -13.29
N TRP A 620 8.38 -10.13 -13.99
CA TRP A 620 7.98 -11.37 -14.66
C TRP A 620 7.61 -12.49 -13.70
N ALA A 621 8.10 -12.45 -12.46
CA ALA A 621 7.76 -13.44 -11.43
C ALA A 621 6.26 -13.46 -11.13
N LEU A 622 5.50 -12.41 -11.49
CA LEU A 622 4.04 -12.45 -11.50
C LEU A 622 3.51 -13.66 -12.28
N HIS A 623 3.94 -13.83 -13.52
CA HIS A 623 3.48 -14.93 -14.38
C HIS A 623 4.23 -16.23 -14.06
N GLU A 624 5.55 -16.14 -13.94
CA GLU A 624 6.42 -17.31 -13.85
C GLU A 624 6.41 -17.97 -12.47
N THR A 625 6.08 -17.22 -11.41
CA THR A 625 6.02 -17.70 -10.03
C THR A 625 4.62 -17.54 -9.43
N VAL A 626 4.10 -16.31 -9.29
CA VAL A 626 2.90 -16.01 -8.48
C VAL A 626 1.66 -16.72 -9.03
N GLU A 627 1.38 -16.61 -10.32
CA GLU A 627 0.23 -17.29 -10.96
C GLU A 627 0.30 -18.82 -10.81
N ARG A 628 1.51 -19.40 -10.80
CA ARG A 628 1.73 -20.84 -10.65
C ARG A 628 1.64 -21.29 -9.19
N VAL A 629 1.92 -20.41 -8.24
CA VAL A 629 1.85 -20.69 -6.79
C VAL A 629 0.43 -20.49 -6.24
N TYR A 630 -0.28 -19.47 -6.72
CA TYR A 630 -1.62 -19.14 -6.23
C TYR A 630 -2.48 -18.50 -7.34
N PRO A 631 -3.02 -19.31 -8.27
CA PRO A 631 -3.78 -18.80 -9.41
C PRO A 631 -5.12 -18.16 -8.99
N GLY A 632 -5.63 -17.25 -9.83
CA GLY A 632 -7.00 -16.74 -9.76
C GLY A 632 -7.21 -15.49 -8.91
N VAL A 633 -6.17 -14.95 -8.27
CA VAL A 633 -6.24 -13.68 -7.52
C VAL A 633 -5.67 -12.53 -8.35
N VAL A 634 -4.48 -12.73 -8.90
CA VAL A 634 -3.81 -11.82 -9.84
C VAL A 634 -3.30 -12.63 -11.03
N ARG A 635 -3.09 -11.95 -12.16
CA ARG A 635 -2.43 -12.52 -13.34
C ARG A 635 -1.69 -11.44 -14.13
N LYS A 636 -0.85 -11.86 -15.06
CA LYS A 636 -0.28 -10.98 -16.08
C LYS A 636 -1.40 -10.35 -16.92
N TYR A 637 -1.37 -9.03 -17.02
CA TYR A 637 -2.16 -8.29 -17.99
C TYR A 637 -1.51 -8.37 -19.37
N GLU A 638 -2.29 -8.72 -20.38
CA GLU A 638 -1.78 -8.86 -21.76
C GLU A 638 -1.65 -7.50 -22.44
N THR A 639 -0.41 -7.05 -22.60
CA THR A 639 -0.08 -5.79 -23.29
C THR A 639 0.09 -6.00 -24.79
N LYS A 640 -0.14 -4.93 -25.57
CA LYS A 640 0.00 -4.97 -27.04
C LYS A 640 1.44 -5.14 -27.52
N SER A 641 2.39 -4.76 -26.68
CA SER A 641 3.83 -4.85 -26.92
C SER A 641 4.56 -4.97 -25.59
N GLU A 642 5.86 -5.25 -25.68
CA GLU A 642 6.75 -5.21 -24.52
C GLU A 642 6.68 -3.85 -23.80
N VAL A 643 6.57 -3.90 -22.47
CA VAL A 643 6.44 -2.71 -21.62
C VAL A 643 7.82 -2.14 -21.33
N GLN A 644 8.09 -0.94 -21.83
CA GLN A 644 9.35 -0.22 -21.65
C GLN A 644 9.03 1.24 -21.31
N ASP A 645 9.07 1.60 -20.02
CA ASP A 645 8.66 2.92 -19.54
C ASP A 645 9.15 3.23 -18.12
N ASP A 646 9.19 4.51 -17.77
CA ASP A 646 9.39 4.99 -16.40
C ASP A 646 8.13 5.74 -15.98
N VAL A 647 7.40 5.20 -15.00
CA VAL A 647 6.08 5.74 -14.61
C VAL A 647 6.06 6.13 -13.12
N PRO A 648 5.47 7.28 -12.76
CA PRO A 648 5.27 7.63 -11.36
C PRO A 648 4.23 6.71 -10.72
N GLY A 649 4.50 6.24 -9.50
CA GLY A 649 3.58 5.47 -8.69
C GLY A 649 2.91 6.32 -7.59
N ALA A 650 1.63 6.07 -7.35
CA ALA A 650 0.85 6.71 -6.30
C ALA A 650 0.39 5.68 -5.26
N CYS A 651 0.60 5.97 -3.99
CA CYS A 651 0.05 5.17 -2.89
C CYS A 651 -1.48 5.31 -2.87
N VAL A 652 -2.20 4.19 -3.01
CA VAL A 652 -3.67 4.17 -3.04
C VAL A 652 -4.31 3.46 -1.85
N ALA A 653 -3.50 2.88 -0.97
CA ALA A 653 -3.94 2.25 0.28
C ALA A 653 -3.08 2.72 1.47
N PRO A 654 -3.03 4.03 1.80
CA PRO A 654 -2.15 4.59 2.83
C PRO A 654 -2.37 4.01 4.23
N GLU A 655 -3.55 3.45 4.50
CA GLU A 655 -3.87 2.73 5.73
C GLU A 655 -3.18 1.35 5.81
N SER A 656 -2.75 0.81 4.67
CA SER A 656 -2.28 -0.56 4.59
C SER A 656 -1.00 -0.73 5.42
N PRO A 657 -0.95 -1.79 6.24
CA PRO A 657 0.24 -2.23 6.97
C PRO A 657 1.56 -2.18 6.19
N TYR A 658 1.48 -2.44 4.89
CA TYR A 658 2.61 -2.68 4.00
C TYR A 658 3.18 -1.39 3.39
N VAL A 659 2.42 -0.29 3.37
CA VAL A 659 2.88 1.02 2.86
C VAL A 659 3.23 2.02 3.96
N GLN A 660 2.93 1.70 5.22
CA GLN A 660 3.26 2.55 6.36
C GLN A 660 4.78 2.78 6.44
N GLY A 661 5.21 4.04 6.35
CA GLY A 661 6.64 4.40 6.34
C GLY A 661 7.40 4.03 5.06
N VAL A 662 6.75 3.49 4.03
CA VAL A 662 7.38 3.24 2.72
C VAL A 662 7.57 4.56 1.98
N PHE A 663 6.49 5.32 1.86
CA PHE A 663 6.46 6.63 1.21
C PHE A 663 6.75 7.72 2.25
N ARG A 664 7.70 8.61 1.94
CA ARG A 664 7.89 9.85 2.69
C ARG A 664 6.95 10.92 2.13
N GLU A 665 6.65 11.94 2.94
CA GLU A 665 5.78 13.03 2.52
C GLU A 665 6.35 13.72 1.26
N ALA A 666 5.48 13.97 0.27
CA ALA A 666 5.83 14.52 -1.05
C ALA A 666 6.73 13.64 -1.95
N THR A 667 7.09 12.41 -1.55
CA THR A 667 7.86 11.52 -2.43
C THR A 667 6.97 10.82 -3.45
N VAL A 668 7.31 10.94 -4.73
CA VAL A 668 6.65 10.21 -5.82
C VAL A 668 7.65 9.21 -6.41
N PRO A 669 7.58 7.91 -6.05
CA PRO A 669 8.52 6.93 -6.58
C PRO A 669 8.30 6.71 -8.07
N ILE A 670 9.39 6.42 -8.77
CA ILE A 670 9.38 6.07 -10.19
C ILE A 670 9.52 4.55 -10.32
N PHE A 671 8.53 3.94 -10.96
CA PHE A 671 8.55 2.53 -11.31
C PHE A 671 9.19 2.38 -12.68
N LYS A 672 10.32 1.71 -12.68
CA LYS A 672 11.04 1.37 -13.90
C LYS A 672 10.51 0.07 -14.47
N LEU A 673 9.94 0.16 -15.66
CA LEU A 673 9.30 -0.93 -16.37
C LEU A 673 10.22 -1.31 -17.54
N GLU A 674 10.95 -2.42 -17.41
CA GLU A 674 11.78 -2.98 -18.49
C GLU A 674 11.28 -4.39 -18.82
N GLY A 675 10.59 -4.54 -19.94
CA GLY A 675 9.89 -5.76 -20.30
C GLY A 675 8.76 -6.14 -19.34
N ALA A 676 8.28 -5.21 -18.51
CA ALA A 676 7.55 -5.56 -17.31
C ALA A 676 6.21 -6.27 -17.57
N HIS A 677 5.90 -7.27 -16.74
CA HIS A 677 4.58 -7.89 -16.71
C HIS A 677 3.66 -7.08 -15.79
N LEU A 678 2.68 -6.40 -16.38
CA LEU A 678 1.72 -5.61 -15.61
C LEU A 678 0.71 -6.50 -14.90
N ILE A 679 0.18 -6.01 -13.77
CA ILE A 679 -0.75 -6.76 -12.92
C ILE A 679 -2.19 -6.58 -13.40
N GLU A 680 -2.94 -7.67 -13.52
CA GLU A 680 -4.40 -7.64 -13.55
C GLU A 680 -4.94 -8.28 -12.26
N VAL A 681 -5.80 -7.54 -11.54
CA VAL A 681 -6.49 -8.06 -10.35
C VAL A 681 -7.77 -8.78 -10.78
N VAL A 682 -7.78 -10.10 -10.60
CA VAL A 682 -8.88 -10.99 -10.99
C VAL A 682 -9.93 -11.08 -9.88
N ASP A 683 -9.48 -11.17 -8.62
CA ASP A 683 -10.34 -11.25 -7.44
C ASP A 683 -10.09 -10.08 -6.47
N PRO A 684 -10.70 -8.90 -6.72
CA PRO A 684 -10.48 -7.69 -5.95
C PRO A 684 -10.89 -7.78 -4.47
N GLU A 685 -11.77 -8.71 -4.07
CA GLU A 685 -12.11 -8.87 -2.65
C GLU A 685 -11.02 -9.63 -1.88
N ARG A 686 -10.11 -10.32 -2.57
CA ARG A 686 -8.96 -11.04 -1.98
C ARG A 686 -7.64 -10.28 -2.10
N CYS A 687 -7.57 -9.32 -3.01
CA CYS A 687 -6.35 -8.60 -3.36
C CYS A 687 -6.47 -7.11 -3.06
N GLN A 688 -5.50 -6.56 -2.32
CA GLN A 688 -5.41 -5.12 -2.11
C GLN A 688 -4.33 -4.53 -3.01
N VAL A 689 -4.71 -3.52 -3.79
CA VAL A 689 -3.77 -2.69 -4.56
C VAL A 689 -3.14 -1.66 -3.63
N LEU A 690 -1.82 -1.65 -3.56
CA LEU A 690 -1.04 -0.74 -2.71
C LEU A 690 -0.63 0.51 -3.48
N VAL A 691 -0.21 0.33 -4.74
CA VAL A 691 0.33 1.39 -5.59
C VAL A 691 -0.25 1.27 -6.99
N ASP A 692 -0.63 2.41 -7.58
CA ASP A 692 -1.08 2.48 -8.97
C ASP A 692 -0.47 3.66 -9.75
N SER A 693 -0.65 3.65 -11.08
CA SER A 693 -0.23 4.75 -11.96
C SER A 693 -1.22 4.99 -13.10
N PRO A 694 -1.84 6.19 -13.16
CA PRO A 694 -2.68 6.60 -14.30
C PRO A 694 -1.91 6.66 -15.62
N ILE A 695 -0.62 7.02 -15.57
CA ILE A 695 0.23 7.10 -16.76
C ILE A 695 0.50 5.69 -17.31
N CYS A 696 0.77 4.72 -16.42
CA CYS A 696 0.93 3.32 -16.82
C CYS A 696 -0.36 2.78 -17.45
N ALA A 697 -1.50 3.01 -16.81
CA ALA A 697 -2.80 2.57 -17.32
C ALA A 697 -3.09 3.17 -18.70
N GLU A 698 -2.79 4.46 -18.92
CA GLU A 698 -3.02 5.14 -20.19
C GLU A 698 -2.20 4.57 -21.34
N ARG A 699 -0.93 4.28 -21.08
CA ARG A 699 0.02 3.85 -22.10
C ARG A 699 -0.06 2.34 -22.37
N TRP A 700 -0.33 1.56 -21.33
CA TRP A 700 -0.14 0.10 -21.36
C TRP A 700 -1.40 -0.71 -21.03
N GLY A 701 -2.47 -0.08 -20.54
CA GLY A 701 -3.78 -0.71 -20.31
C GLY A 701 -4.03 -1.25 -18.90
N SER A 702 -2.98 -1.39 -18.08
CA SER A 702 -3.06 -1.69 -16.64
C SER A 702 -2.22 -0.68 -15.86
N GLY A 703 -2.71 -0.27 -14.70
CA GLY A 703 -2.06 0.71 -13.83
C GLY A 703 -1.72 0.18 -12.44
N GLU A 704 -2.04 -1.06 -12.12
CA GLU A 704 -1.70 -1.72 -10.86
C GLU A 704 -0.19 -1.98 -10.82
N LEU A 705 0.50 -1.36 -9.85
CA LEU A 705 1.96 -1.43 -9.76
C LEU A 705 2.47 -2.28 -8.60
N ALA A 706 1.72 -2.38 -7.50
CA ALA A 706 2.05 -3.28 -6.40
C ALA A 706 0.78 -3.73 -5.68
N VAL A 707 0.71 -5.01 -5.34
CA VAL A 707 -0.46 -5.67 -4.76
C VAL A 707 -0.06 -6.70 -3.71
N TRP A 708 -0.98 -7.06 -2.82
CA TRP A 708 -0.79 -8.20 -1.92
C TRP A 708 -2.10 -8.93 -1.61
N PHE A 709 -1.98 -10.19 -1.21
CA PHE A 709 -3.09 -11.04 -0.76
C PHE A 709 -2.62 -12.18 0.16
N ARG A 710 -3.55 -12.76 0.95
CA ARG A 710 -3.30 -13.94 1.78
C ARG A 710 -3.37 -15.24 0.97
N ALA A 711 -2.54 -16.22 1.32
CA ALA A 711 -2.47 -17.53 0.68
C ALA A 711 -2.26 -18.63 1.74
N GLY A 712 -3.34 -19.27 2.17
CA GLY A 712 -3.32 -20.19 3.33
C GLY A 712 -2.86 -19.49 4.60
N HIS A 713 -1.85 -20.03 5.29
CA HIS A 713 -1.24 -19.40 6.48
C HIS A 713 -0.19 -18.33 6.15
N GLY A 714 0.15 -18.13 4.87
CA GLY A 714 1.15 -17.18 4.39
C GLY A 714 0.55 -16.07 3.52
N LEU A 715 1.41 -15.33 2.81
CA LEU A 715 1.00 -14.20 1.97
C LEU A 715 1.89 -14.04 0.75
N ILE A 716 1.36 -13.33 -0.23
CA ILE A 716 2.04 -12.99 -1.47
C ILE A 716 1.95 -11.48 -1.67
N LEU A 717 3.08 -10.86 -2.00
CA LEU A 717 3.18 -9.48 -2.45
C LEU A 717 3.91 -9.47 -3.80
N ASP A 718 3.30 -8.84 -4.79
CA ASP A 718 3.88 -8.68 -6.12
C ASP A 718 4.00 -7.19 -6.48
N SER A 719 5.07 -6.84 -7.18
CA SER A 719 5.34 -5.48 -7.64
C SER A 719 5.92 -5.49 -9.05
N VAL A 720 5.47 -4.58 -9.91
CA VAL A 720 5.85 -4.56 -11.34
C VAL A 720 7.29 -4.07 -11.54
N ASN A 721 7.89 -3.41 -10.54
CA ASN A 721 9.21 -2.79 -10.68
C ASN A 721 10.37 -3.78 -10.73
N HIS A 722 11.46 -3.35 -11.39
CA HIS A 722 12.77 -3.91 -11.13
C HIS A 722 13.39 -3.29 -9.86
N PHE A 723 13.80 -4.12 -8.91
CA PHE A 723 14.22 -3.75 -7.56
C PHE A 723 15.54 -2.99 -7.48
N ASP A 724 16.44 -3.20 -8.45
CA ASP A 724 17.80 -2.65 -8.44
C ASP A 724 17.99 -1.42 -9.35
N LEU A 725 17.03 -1.15 -10.25
CA LEU A 725 17.19 -0.17 -11.33
C LEU A 725 16.48 1.18 -11.10
N GLN A 726 15.99 1.46 -9.90
CA GLN A 726 15.15 2.64 -9.63
C GLN A 726 15.93 3.96 -9.44
N GLY A 727 17.24 3.94 -9.73
CA GLY A 727 18.16 5.04 -9.46
C GLY A 727 18.39 6.02 -10.61
N PHE A 728 19.37 6.89 -10.39
CA PHE A 728 19.82 7.98 -11.25
C PHE A 728 20.12 7.62 -12.71
N GLU A 729 20.39 6.36 -13.02
CA GLU A 729 20.88 5.92 -14.33
C GLU A 729 19.79 5.95 -15.40
N ALA A 730 18.53 5.77 -15.01
CA ALA A 730 17.38 5.79 -15.92
C ALA A 730 16.89 7.21 -16.25
N VAL A 731 17.26 8.19 -15.41
CA VAL A 731 16.67 9.53 -15.46
C VAL A 731 17.38 10.41 -16.49
N VAL A 732 16.66 10.76 -17.56
CA VAL A 732 17.13 11.72 -18.54
C VAL A 732 17.12 13.13 -17.93
N GLY A 733 18.25 13.83 -18.00
CA GLY A 733 18.32 15.25 -17.65
C GLY A 733 19.03 15.60 -16.35
N LEU A 734 19.53 14.63 -15.58
CA LEU A 734 20.35 14.87 -14.38
C LEU A 734 21.78 15.30 -14.76
N LYS A 735 22.00 16.59 -15.00
CA LYS A 735 23.27 17.12 -15.52
C LYS A 735 24.22 17.55 -14.40
N THR A 736 23.68 18.16 -13.36
CA THR A 736 24.45 18.75 -12.25
C THR A 736 24.35 17.88 -10.98
N PRO A 737 25.29 18.05 -10.01
CA PRO A 737 25.13 17.46 -8.68
C PRO A 737 23.82 17.86 -8.00
N GLU A 738 23.39 19.11 -8.17
CA GLU A 738 22.14 19.62 -7.62
C GLU A 738 20.92 18.91 -8.22
N ASP A 739 20.88 18.66 -9.54
CA ASP A 739 19.80 17.89 -10.18
C ASP A 739 19.67 16.50 -9.55
N ARG A 740 20.80 15.85 -9.25
CA ARG A 740 20.83 14.52 -8.62
C ARG A 740 20.37 14.59 -7.17
N ILE A 741 20.85 15.54 -6.40
CA ILE A 741 20.40 15.71 -5.01
C ILE A 741 18.89 15.96 -4.99
N ALA A 742 18.38 16.84 -5.85
CA ALA A 742 16.96 17.12 -5.97
C ALA A 742 16.14 15.87 -6.32
N PHE A 743 16.59 15.11 -7.31
CA PHE A 743 16.00 13.82 -7.67
C PHE A 743 15.96 12.85 -6.46
N ALA A 744 17.03 12.80 -5.68
CA ALA A 744 17.10 11.96 -4.50
C ALA A 744 16.09 12.38 -3.42
N PHE A 745 15.82 13.67 -3.24
CA PHE A 745 14.77 14.15 -2.33
C PHE A 745 13.37 13.81 -2.85
N ASP A 746 13.07 14.20 -4.09
CA ASP A 746 11.72 14.16 -4.65
C ASP A 746 11.26 12.73 -4.97
N HIS A 747 12.18 11.82 -5.33
CA HIS A 747 11.84 10.46 -5.79
C HIS A 747 12.38 9.34 -4.90
N LEU A 748 13.57 9.51 -4.30
CA LEU A 748 14.19 8.49 -3.44
C LEU A 748 13.93 8.74 -1.94
N GLY A 749 13.38 9.90 -1.59
CA GLY A 749 13.10 10.30 -0.22
C GLY A 749 14.34 10.51 0.63
N LEU A 750 15.42 11.09 0.08
CA LEU A 750 16.64 11.42 0.82
C LEU A 750 16.33 12.34 2.03
N PRO A 751 16.77 12.00 3.26
CA PRO A 751 16.61 12.88 4.41
C PRO A 751 17.59 14.06 4.39
N TYR A 752 17.21 15.19 5.02
CA TYR A 752 18.09 16.35 5.17
C TYR A 752 19.40 16.02 5.88
N GLU A 753 19.38 15.16 6.90
CA GLU A 753 20.57 14.78 7.66
C GLU A 753 21.58 14.04 6.78
N ARG A 754 21.10 13.10 5.95
CA ARG A 754 21.95 12.35 5.01
C ARG A 754 22.45 13.24 3.87
N TRP A 755 21.62 14.14 3.38
CA TRP A 755 22.05 15.13 2.39
C TRP A 755 23.17 16.02 2.95
N ARG A 756 22.99 16.62 4.13
CA ARG A 756 24.01 17.46 4.78
C ARG A 756 25.34 16.74 4.94
N ALA A 757 25.31 15.46 5.31
CA ALA A 757 26.48 14.62 5.47
C ALA A 757 27.16 14.23 4.15
N THR A 758 26.46 14.31 3.02
CA THR A 758 26.97 13.83 1.71
C THR A 758 27.08 14.92 0.65
N GLN A 759 26.64 16.15 0.90
CA GLN A 759 26.51 17.21 -0.12
C GLN A 759 27.82 17.56 -0.85
N GLU A 760 28.98 17.40 -0.20
CA GLU A 760 30.30 17.70 -0.78
C GLU A 760 30.98 16.46 -1.39
N GLU A 761 30.32 15.30 -1.34
CA GLU A 761 30.91 14.05 -1.79
C GLU A 761 31.04 13.99 -3.31
N LYS A 762 32.19 13.47 -3.77
CA LYS A 762 32.52 13.43 -5.21
C LYS A 762 31.58 12.56 -6.02
N PHE A 763 30.89 11.60 -5.39
CA PHE A 763 30.00 10.68 -6.09
C PHE A 763 28.81 11.41 -6.73
N TRP A 764 28.40 12.57 -6.20
CA TRP A 764 27.39 13.43 -6.83
C TRP A 764 27.83 14.01 -8.18
N GLY A 765 29.07 13.79 -8.62
CA GLY A 765 29.55 14.18 -9.94
C GLY A 765 28.99 13.33 -11.09
N SER A 766 28.38 12.16 -10.83
CA SER A 766 27.91 11.26 -11.88
C SER A 766 26.69 10.44 -11.45
N ASN A 767 25.82 10.05 -12.39
CA ASN A 767 24.65 9.21 -12.10
C ASN A 767 25.06 7.85 -11.50
N VAL A 768 26.10 7.22 -12.07
CA VAL A 768 26.63 5.92 -11.60
C VAL A 768 27.15 6.03 -10.16
N GLY A 769 27.92 7.08 -9.85
CA GLY A 769 28.43 7.34 -8.51
C GLY A 769 27.30 7.54 -7.49
N SER A 770 26.31 8.38 -7.82
CA SER A 770 25.14 8.61 -6.98
C SER A 770 24.29 7.35 -6.76
N ALA A 771 24.04 6.56 -7.79
CA ALA A 771 23.26 5.32 -7.68
C ALA A 771 23.91 4.28 -6.77
N LYS A 772 25.24 4.28 -6.67
CA LYS A 772 25.97 3.39 -5.77
C LYS A 772 25.77 3.76 -4.30
N GLU A 773 25.82 5.06 -3.98
CA GLU A 773 25.84 5.56 -2.60
C GLU A 773 24.44 5.93 -2.06
N ILE A 774 23.49 6.20 -2.96
CA ILE A 774 22.11 6.61 -2.65
C ILE A 774 21.14 5.61 -3.30
N PRO A 775 20.88 4.47 -2.62
CA PRO A 775 19.97 3.47 -3.15
C PRO A 775 18.51 3.94 -3.06
N ASP A 776 17.69 3.53 -4.04
CA ASP A 776 16.24 3.53 -3.83
C ASP A 776 15.90 2.44 -2.80
N LEU A 777 15.25 2.84 -1.71
CA LEU A 777 14.84 1.95 -0.64
C LEU A 777 13.36 1.60 -0.71
N PHE A 778 12.66 2.00 -1.77
CA PHE A 778 11.23 1.78 -1.93
C PHE A 778 10.85 0.30 -1.85
N ALA A 779 11.39 -0.52 -2.75
CA ALA A 779 11.15 -1.97 -2.75
C ALA A 779 11.60 -2.64 -1.45
N PHE A 780 12.74 -2.19 -0.92
CA PHE A 780 13.25 -2.68 0.36
C PHE A 780 12.34 -2.35 1.54
N ARG A 781 11.70 -1.18 1.57
CA ARG A 781 10.74 -0.82 2.62
C ARG A 781 9.47 -1.65 2.51
N PHE A 782 9.01 -1.98 1.30
CA PHE A 782 7.95 -2.96 1.12
C PHE A 782 8.33 -4.33 1.67
N LEU A 783 9.48 -4.86 1.26
CA LEU A 783 10.00 -6.13 1.76
C LEU A 783 10.17 -6.11 3.27
N THR A 784 10.65 -5.01 3.84
CA THR A 784 10.85 -4.87 5.30
C THR A 784 9.53 -4.83 6.03
N ASN A 785 8.52 -4.10 5.55
CA ASN A 785 7.19 -4.14 6.14
C ASN A 785 6.59 -5.54 6.04
N PHE A 786 6.77 -6.21 4.91
CA PHE A 786 6.33 -7.58 4.68
C PHE A 786 6.98 -8.56 5.67
N VAL A 787 8.30 -8.50 5.81
CA VAL A 787 9.09 -9.27 6.79
C VAL A 787 8.70 -8.94 8.23
N ARG A 788 8.48 -7.66 8.54
CA ARG A 788 8.07 -7.22 9.86
C ARG A 788 6.74 -7.83 10.26
N ARG A 789 5.76 -7.86 9.34
CA ARG A 789 4.46 -8.51 9.57
C ARG A 789 4.61 -10.00 9.86
N LYS A 790 5.50 -10.70 9.14
CA LYS A 790 5.86 -12.10 9.45
C LYS A 790 6.32 -12.26 10.89
N ARG A 791 7.18 -11.37 11.37
CA ARG A 791 7.73 -11.45 12.73
C ARG A 791 6.69 -11.21 13.81
N ILE A 792 5.89 -10.16 13.68
CA ILE A 792 4.90 -9.85 14.72
C ILE A 792 3.70 -10.80 14.67
N GLY A 793 3.56 -11.59 13.59
CA GLY A 793 2.54 -12.64 13.46
C GLY A 793 1.16 -12.09 13.11
N GLU A 794 1.12 -11.00 12.33
CA GLU A 794 -0.10 -10.30 11.87
C GLU A 794 -0.44 -10.57 10.40
#